data_AF-A0A1H5KCB5-F1
#
_entry.id   AF-A0A1H5KCB5-F1
#
_cell.length_a   1.000
_cell.length_b   1.000
_cell.length_c   1.000
_cell.angle_alpha   90.00
_cell.angle_beta   90.00
_cell.angle_gamma   90.00
#
_symmetry.space_group_name_H-M   'P 1'
#
loop_
_entity.id
_entity.type
_entity.pdbx_description
1 polymer ?
#
loop_
_entity_poly.entity_id
_entity_poly.type
_entity_poly.pdbx_seq_one_letter_code
_entity_poly.pdbx_strand_id
1 'polypeptide(L)'
;MRTSSGGLRWGCMRYLLMMLLGWLPMLASAVSFDETTQSLPLGRVMQVFEDVGGKATLADVTARAGLFKPHTKDTLNEGYSHSAFWIKVDLHYQPQDPTAHRTWLLELAYPPLDSIELYLPDTAGNYRLVERTGDALPFGSRPIKENNYLFELNFSPEQSQTAYLRLASQGSVQAPLTLWSAQAYLEEQPIRIYILGLIYGVLLGMLVYNLFIYLSVRDTSYLYYIFYIASFGLYQLSVNGAAVQYFWPDNPWWANASTPFLIGASAFFGCQFARSFLHTASHSRWLDRALMLLMAVGALVMVLALTTSYAVSLRLATGLALAFIVTIFTAGVVAWVRGLRVARYFVIAWSAFLLGGLVNTLMVLGYLPNVFLTMYASQIGSAIEVGLLSLALADRINAMRDLQARTLQESGQKLAAMNQQLARTNQLKDEFLATVTHELRTPMNGVIGSLELIKTLDMGPELEQYTQTAEGSAREMMHMVNGILALTELQAGRLKARPQPFSLNELLQGLSDQFGPAARSKGLEFSYEIARNLPDHWVGDAEKIRQCLECLLDNAIKFTCEGGVIVRVTGKVAESGRWALAFNVIDSGIGFVHQEEAELYQHFFQVDGSMTRGYGGLGIGLAICRRLVELLGGRLTHHSQPGQGSQFQLLLELESPPAASPQEPAQTPALARTPGECVVLLVEDTASNPVAVRGMLLRLGYRVLSVDTGQAAIEALRRERVDAVLLACPLERVAGTSMGNQLLTLAACAQLPVLALFGSEAEAQQAREQVDGITDYLLKPLRFEDLQYALVQRLLTGHSGKNAEF
;
A
#
# COMPACT_ATOMS: atom_id res chain seq x y z
N MET A 1 57.83 -86.42 -68.12
CA MET A 1 57.29 -87.77 -67.81
C MET A 1 57.30 -87.95 -66.30
N ARG A 2 56.14 -88.36 -65.73
CA ARG A 2 55.86 -88.83 -64.36
C ARG A 2 56.03 -87.82 -63.20
N THR A 3 54.97 -87.14 -62.75
CA THR A 3 53.93 -87.59 -61.78
C THR A 3 54.44 -87.86 -60.35
N SER A 4 54.25 -86.88 -59.46
CA SER A 4 54.07 -87.08 -58.02
C SER A 4 52.76 -86.37 -57.63
N SER A 5 51.65 -87.02 -57.97
CA SER A 5 50.27 -86.60 -57.74
C SER A 5 49.70 -87.35 -56.53
N GLY A 6 50.27 -87.12 -55.35
CA GLY A 6 49.87 -87.80 -54.11
C GLY A 6 49.40 -86.89 -52.97
N GLY A 7 49.81 -85.60 -52.94
CA GLY A 7 49.56 -84.72 -51.78
C GLY A 7 48.29 -83.86 -51.85
N LEU A 8 47.76 -83.58 -53.04
CA LEU A 8 46.76 -82.52 -53.20
C LEU A 8 45.30 -82.97 -52.93
N ARG A 9 44.98 -84.27 -53.02
CA ARG A 9 43.61 -84.77 -52.83
C ARG A 9 43.20 -84.89 -51.36
N TRP A 10 44.13 -85.14 -50.44
CA TRP A 10 43.86 -85.15 -49.00
C TRP A 10 43.82 -83.75 -48.40
N GLY A 11 44.60 -82.80 -48.95
CA GLY A 11 44.54 -81.39 -48.56
C GLY A 11 43.18 -80.77 -48.87
N CYS A 12 42.71 -80.87 -50.12
CA CYS A 12 41.41 -80.31 -50.51
C CYS A 12 40.24 -80.94 -49.76
N MET A 13 40.26 -82.26 -49.50
CA MET A 13 39.18 -82.89 -48.71
C MET A 13 39.22 -82.48 -47.24
N ARG A 14 40.40 -82.21 -46.67
CA ARG A 14 40.57 -81.72 -45.29
C ARG A 14 40.17 -80.25 -45.15
N TYR A 15 40.43 -79.41 -46.15
CA TYR A 15 39.95 -78.01 -46.17
C TYR A 15 38.44 -77.93 -46.47
N LEU A 16 37.89 -78.84 -47.28
CA LEU A 16 36.44 -78.92 -47.51
C LEU A 16 35.71 -79.45 -46.28
N LEU A 17 36.28 -80.43 -45.54
CA LEU A 17 35.75 -80.88 -44.25
C LEU A 17 35.90 -79.80 -43.17
N MET A 18 37.00 -79.05 -43.12
CA MET A 18 37.18 -77.92 -42.18
C MET A 18 36.28 -76.73 -42.53
N MET A 19 35.98 -76.46 -43.81
CA MET A 19 34.95 -75.49 -44.19
C MET A 19 33.54 -75.98 -43.87
N LEU A 20 33.24 -77.28 -44.05
CA LEU A 20 31.94 -77.87 -43.68
C LEU A 20 31.74 -77.95 -42.16
N LEU A 21 32.77 -78.26 -41.37
CA LEU A 21 32.75 -78.18 -39.90
C LEU A 21 32.81 -76.75 -39.38
N GLY A 22 33.38 -75.80 -40.13
CA GLY A 22 33.37 -74.37 -39.83
C GLY A 22 32.05 -73.67 -40.16
N TRP A 23 31.19 -74.29 -40.98
CA TRP A 23 29.82 -73.82 -41.28
C TRP A 23 28.73 -74.50 -40.45
N LEU A 24 29.06 -75.55 -39.70
CA LEU A 24 28.15 -76.21 -38.77
C LEU A 24 27.66 -75.35 -37.58
N PRO A 25 28.33 -74.28 -37.10
CA PRO A 25 27.77 -73.40 -36.09
C PRO A 25 26.93 -72.24 -36.65
N MET A 26 26.70 -72.16 -37.97
CA MET A 26 25.83 -71.11 -38.57
C MET A 26 24.35 -71.50 -38.66
N LEU A 27 23.95 -72.63 -38.07
CA LEU A 27 22.56 -72.98 -37.82
C LEU A 27 22.22 -72.60 -36.38
N ALA A 28 21.49 -71.50 -36.20
CA ALA A 28 20.79 -71.08 -34.97
C ALA A 28 21.30 -71.75 -33.68
N SER A 29 22.47 -71.34 -33.19
CA SER A 29 22.98 -71.84 -31.92
C SER A 29 22.21 -71.19 -30.77
N ALA A 30 21.48 -71.98 -30.00
CA ALA A 30 20.91 -71.57 -28.73
C ALA A 30 22.01 -70.96 -27.83
N VAL A 31 21.69 -69.92 -27.08
CA VAL A 31 22.67 -69.33 -26.14
C VAL A 31 22.79 -70.24 -24.95
N SER A 32 23.99 -70.77 -24.73
CA SER A 32 24.35 -71.51 -23.53
C SER A 32 24.67 -70.55 -22.39
N PHE A 33 24.06 -70.75 -21.23
CA PHE A 33 24.37 -70.04 -19.98
C PHE A 33 24.40 -71.02 -18.81
N ASP A 34 25.08 -70.63 -17.72
CA ASP A 34 25.31 -71.46 -16.54
C ASP A 34 24.79 -70.80 -15.25
N GLU A 35 24.95 -71.46 -14.11
CA GLU A 35 24.54 -70.94 -12.79
C GLU A 35 25.30 -69.69 -12.35
N THR A 36 26.48 -69.39 -12.91
CA THR A 36 27.26 -68.19 -12.56
C THR A 36 26.78 -66.95 -13.30
N THR A 37 26.00 -67.13 -14.36
CA THR A 37 25.47 -66.05 -15.19
C THR A 37 24.53 -65.16 -14.37
N GLN A 38 24.88 -63.88 -14.21
CA GLN A 38 24.07 -62.93 -13.45
C GLN A 38 23.03 -62.23 -14.33
N SER A 39 23.46 -61.74 -15.50
CA SER A 39 22.62 -61.09 -16.50
C SER A 39 23.11 -61.41 -17.92
N LEU A 40 22.17 -61.56 -18.85
CA LEU A 40 22.45 -61.91 -20.24
C LEU A 40 21.50 -61.13 -21.17
N PRO A 41 21.99 -60.08 -21.87
CA PRO A 41 21.18 -59.36 -22.84
C PRO A 41 20.92 -60.23 -24.09
N LEU A 42 19.65 -60.42 -24.43
CA LEU A 42 19.21 -61.35 -25.48
C LEU A 42 19.02 -60.69 -26.84
N GLY A 43 19.22 -59.37 -26.94
CA GLY A 43 18.93 -58.61 -28.16
C GLY A 43 19.66 -59.10 -29.42
N ARG A 44 20.94 -59.45 -29.33
CA ARG A 44 21.72 -59.94 -30.49
C ARG A 44 21.45 -61.40 -30.85
N VAL A 45 20.70 -62.11 -30.02
CA VAL A 45 20.49 -63.55 -30.18
C VAL A 45 19.03 -63.92 -30.41
N MET A 46 18.12 -62.97 -30.20
CA MET A 46 16.73 -63.15 -30.57
C MET A 46 16.54 -63.16 -32.09
N GLN A 47 15.52 -63.88 -32.53
CA GLN A 47 15.04 -63.87 -33.90
C GLN A 47 13.68 -63.17 -33.93
N VAL A 48 13.46 -62.30 -34.90
CA VAL A 48 12.26 -61.46 -34.98
C VAL A 48 11.50 -61.75 -36.27
N PHE A 49 10.17 -61.85 -36.16
CA PHE A 49 9.24 -61.92 -37.27
C PHE A 49 8.19 -60.82 -37.11
N GLU A 50 8.07 -59.97 -38.13
CA GLU A 50 7.04 -58.93 -38.19
C GLU A 50 5.76 -59.49 -38.84
N ASP A 51 4.69 -59.53 -38.06
CA ASP A 51 3.34 -59.83 -38.52
C ASP A 51 2.58 -58.53 -38.81
N VAL A 52 2.70 -58.07 -40.06
CA VAL A 52 2.04 -56.85 -40.58
C VAL A 52 0.51 -56.91 -40.44
N GLY A 53 -0.06 -58.12 -40.46
CA GLY A 53 -1.51 -58.31 -40.37
C GLY A 53 -2.03 -58.45 -38.94
N GLY A 54 -1.15 -58.66 -37.96
CA GLY A 54 -1.48 -58.90 -36.55
C GLY A 54 -2.29 -60.17 -36.26
N LYS A 55 -2.44 -61.07 -37.26
CA LYS A 55 -3.32 -62.25 -37.22
C LYS A 55 -2.58 -63.58 -37.12
N ALA A 56 -1.25 -63.58 -37.23
CA ALA A 56 -0.46 -64.80 -37.17
C ALA A 56 -0.60 -65.44 -35.78
N THR A 57 -0.97 -66.71 -35.75
CA THR A 57 -1.05 -67.49 -34.52
C THR A 57 0.26 -68.24 -34.29
N LEU A 58 0.47 -68.72 -33.06
CA LEU A 58 1.63 -69.54 -32.72
C LEU A 58 1.79 -70.75 -33.66
N ALA A 59 0.68 -71.37 -34.07
CA ALA A 59 0.68 -72.50 -35.02
C ALA A 59 1.23 -72.11 -36.40
N ASP A 60 0.88 -70.91 -36.90
CA ASP A 60 1.36 -70.40 -38.19
C ASP A 60 2.87 -70.09 -38.16
N VAL A 61 3.33 -69.57 -37.03
CA VAL A 61 4.70 -69.11 -36.81
C VAL A 61 5.65 -70.29 -36.55
N THR A 62 5.19 -71.29 -35.79
CA THR A 62 5.95 -72.54 -35.55
C THR A 62 6.01 -73.46 -36.77
N ALA A 63 4.96 -73.49 -37.59
CA ALA A 63 4.95 -74.26 -38.85
C ALA A 63 5.90 -73.69 -39.92
N ARG A 64 6.32 -72.43 -39.79
CA ARG A 64 7.13 -71.71 -40.79
C ARG A 64 8.39 -71.13 -40.16
N ALA A 65 9.29 -71.99 -39.69
CA ALA A 65 10.54 -71.61 -39.02
C ALA A 65 11.44 -70.63 -39.83
N GLY A 66 11.33 -70.59 -41.17
CA GLY A 66 12.09 -69.66 -42.03
C GLY A 66 11.60 -68.20 -42.04
N LEU A 67 10.50 -67.87 -41.33
CA LEU A 67 9.98 -66.50 -41.23
C LEU A 67 10.79 -65.62 -40.26
N PHE A 68 11.47 -66.22 -39.29
CA PHE A 68 12.25 -65.52 -38.29
C PHE A 68 13.60 -65.09 -38.86
N LYS A 69 13.92 -63.79 -38.71
CA LYS A 69 15.22 -63.24 -39.08
C LYS A 69 16.05 -63.01 -37.81
N PRO A 70 17.35 -63.39 -37.79
CA PRO A 70 18.21 -63.09 -36.65
C PRO A 70 18.35 -61.57 -36.49
N HIS A 71 18.21 -61.09 -35.25
CA HIS A 71 18.37 -59.68 -34.92
C HIS A 71 19.84 -59.37 -34.60
N THR A 72 20.38 -58.29 -35.14
CA THR A 72 21.81 -57.95 -35.02
C THR A 72 22.11 -56.79 -34.08
N LYS A 73 21.09 -56.12 -33.55
CA LYS A 73 21.24 -54.97 -32.63
C LYS A 73 21.00 -55.38 -31.18
N ASP A 74 21.41 -54.53 -30.25
CA ASP A 74 21.26 -54.76 -28.81
C ASP A 74 19.79 -54.72 -28.34
N THR A 75 18.92 -54.03 -29.06
CA THR A 75 17.48 -53.94 -28.78
C THR A 75 16.68 -53.92 -30.08
N LEU A 76 15.47 -54.48 -30.07
CA LEU A 76 14.50 -54.26 -31.14
C LEU A 76 13.89 -52.88 -30.94
N ASN A 77 13.95 -52.02 -31.96
CA ASN A 77 13.26 -50.74 -31.96
C ASN A 77 12.73 -50.46 -33.36
N GLU A 78 11.43 -50.66 -33.53
CA GLU A 78 10.71 -50.45 -34.79
C GLU A 78 9.91 -49.15 -34.78
N GLY A 79 10.07 -48.33 -33.73
CA GLY A 79 9.31 -47.09 -33.54
C GLY A 79 7.80 -47.37 -33.53
N TYR A 80 7.02 -46.43 -34.05
CA TYR A 80 5.56 -46.56 -34.16
C TYR A 80 5.19 -47.51 -35.30
N SER A 81 4.72 -48.71 -34.96
CA SER A 81 4.23 -49.70 -35.93
C SER A 81 2.83 -50.18 -35.55
N HIS A 82 2.06 -50.62 -36.54
CA HIS A 82 0.78 -51.30 -36.33
C HIS A 82 0.91 -52.84 -36.39
N SER A 83 2.11 -53.34 -36.73
CA SER A 83 2.43 -54.76 -36.83
C SER A 83 2.55 -55.39 -35.44
N ALA A 84 2.22 -56.68 -35.34
CA ALA A 84 2.60 -57.48 -34.18
C ALA A 84 4.01 -58.07 -34.42
N PHE A 85 4.84 -58.12 -33.39
CA PHE A 85 6.20 -58.66 -33.49
C PHE A 85 6.30 -59.96 -32.71
N TRP A 86 6.68 -61.02 -33.42
CA TRP A 86 7.03 -62.30 -32.81
C TRP A 86 8.53 -62.35 -32.57
N ILE A 87 8.92 -62.58 -31.33
CA ILE A 87 10.30 -62.75 -30.91
C ILE A 87 10.47 -64.21 -30.50
N LYS A 88 11.48 -64.86 -31.06
CA LYS A 88 11.90 -66.21 -30.71
C LYS A 88 13.29 -66.15 -30.08
N VAL A 89 13.44 -66.76 -28.91
CA VAL A 89 14.73 -66.90 -28.23
C VAL A 89 14.97 -68.37 -27.91
N ASP A 90 16.12 -68.90 -28.34
CA ASP A 90 16.55 -70.26 -28.04
C ASP A 90 17.57 -70.22 -26.89
N LEU A 91 17.16 -70.75 -25.72
CA LEU A 91 17.94 -70.73 -24.48
C LEU A 91 18.37 -72.15 -24.12
N HIS A 92 19.64 -72.33 -23.77
CA HIS A 92 20.19 -73.62 -23.33
C HIS A 92 20.87 -73.48 -21.97
N TYR A 93 20.37 -74.17 -20.96
CA TYR A 93 20.92 -74.10 -19.61
C TYR A 93 21.93 -75.24 -19.38
N GLN A 94 23.21 -74.89 -19.19
CA GLN A 94 24.30 -75.83 -18.96
C GLN A 94 24.97 -75.54 -17.60
N PRO A 95 24.40 -76.03 -16.48
CA PRO A 95 24.99 -75.80 -15.17
C PRO A 95 26.28 -76.62 -14.97
N GLN A 96 27.29 -76.04 -14.33
CA GLN A 96 28.51 -76.75 -13.90
C GLN A 96 28.25 -77.56 -12.62
N ASP A 97 27.38 -77.06 -11.73
CA ASP A 97 26.81 -77.79 -10.59
C ASP A 97 25.32 -78.15 -10.83
N PRO A 98 24.98 -79.42 -11.11
CA PRO A 98 23.62 -79.88 -11.34
C PRO A 98 22.67 -79.71 -10.14
N THR A 99 23.20 -79.48 -8.94
CA THR A 99 22.40 -79.27 -7.72
C THR A 99 22.04 -77.80 -7.49
N ALA A 100 22.75 -76.87 -8.13
CA ALA A 100 22.51 -75.44 -8.03
C ALA A 100 21.25 -75.04 -8.82
N HIS A 101 20.10 -75.04 -8.15
CA HIS A 101 18.85 -74.56 -8.73
C HIS A 101 18.78 -73.04 -8.61
N ARG A 102 18.67 -72.34 -9.76
CA ARG A 102 18.41 -70.90 -9.82
C ARG A 102 17.11 -70.62 -10.56
N THR A 103 16.35 -69.67 -10.03
CA THR A 103 15.20 -69.10 -10.73
C THR A 103 15.70 -68.04 -11.71
N TRP A 104 15.26 -68.15 -12.95
CA TRP A 104 15.60 -67.20 -14.01
C TRP A 104 14.41 -66.31 -14.34
N LEU A 105 14.69 -65.02 -14.52
CA LEU A 105 13.71 -64.00 -14.84
C LEU A 105 14.01 -63.44 -16.23
N LEU A 106 13.05 -63.54 -17.15
CA LEU A 106 13.10 -62.85 -18.42
C LEU A 106 12.50 -61.46 -18.25
N GLU A 107 13.33 -60.42 -18.31
CA GLU A 107 12.93 -59.02 -18.23
C GLU A 107 12.72 -58.44 -19.63
N LEU A 108 11.58 -57.77 -19.81
CA LEU A 108 11.30 -56.85 -20.90
C LEU A 108 11.20 -55.43 -20.31
N ALA A 109 12.30 -54.68 -20.39
CA ALA A 109 12.49 -53.39 -19.74
C ALA A 109 11.88 -52.21 -20.52
N TYR A 110 10.64 -52.35 -20.97
CA TYR A 110 9.91 -51.32 -21.71
C TYR A 110 8.42 -51.32 -21.30
N PRO A 111 8.03 -50.52 -20.29
CA PRO A 111 6.67 -50.53 -19.73
C PRO A 111 5.51 -50.16 -20.66
N PRO A 112 5.63 -49.28 -21.68
CA PRO A 112 4.48 -48.85 -22.47
C PRO A 112 4.21 -49.79 -23.65
N LEU A 113 3.80 -51.03 -23.36
CA LEU A 113 3.41 -52.04 -24.35
C LEU A 113 2.00 -52.55 -24.09
N ASP A 114 1.11 -52.42 -25.07
CA ASP A 114 -0.32 -52.76 -24.95
C ASP A 114 -0.57 -54.23 -24.62
N SER A 115 0.11 -55.15 -25.31
CA SER A 115 -0.07 -56.59 -25.11
C SER A 115 1.23 -57.35 -25.33
N ILE A 116 1.52 -58.24 -24.38
CA ILE A 116 2.66 -59.14 -24.34
C ILE A 116 2.12 -60.53 -24.02
N GLU A 117 2.36 -61.47 -24.93
CA GLU A 117 1.96 -62.87 -24.79
C GLU A 117 3.21 -63.75 -24.79
N LEU A 118 3.42 -64.52 -23.71
CA LEU A 118 4.53 -65.45 -23.58
C LEU A 118 4.06 -66.88 -23.81
N TYR A 119 4.71 -67.57 -24.75
CA TYR A 119 4.48 -68.97 -25.05
C TYR A 119 5.71 -69.80 -24.72
N LEU A 120 5.52 -70.84 -23.89
CA LEU A 120 6.55 -71.79 -23.49
C LEU A 120 6.10 -73.22 -23.83
N PRO A 121 7.04 -74.17 -24.03
CA PRO A 121 6.72 -75.56 -24.27
C PRO A 121 6.12 -76.22 -23.01
N ASP A 122 5.06 -76.99 -23.19
CA ASP A 122 4.48 -77.89 -22.19
C ASP A 122 5.28 -79.20 -22.12
N THR A 123 5.00 -80.02 -21.12
CA THR A 123 5.57 -81.36 -20.88
C THR A 123 5.47 -82.31 -22.09
N ALA A 124 4.52 -82.07 -23.01
CA ALA A 124 4.35 -82.81 -24.27
C ALA A 124 5.11 -82.22 -25.48
N GLY A 125 5.89 -81.14 -25.29
CA GLY A 125 6.63 -80.44 -26.36
C GLY A 125 5.79 -79.47 -27.21
N ASN A 126 4.49 -79.34 -26.93
CA ASN A 126 3.60 -78.35 -27.56
C ASN A 126 3.71 -76.99 -26.85
N TYR A 127 3.69 -75.89 -27.60
CA TYR A 127 3.74 -74.55 -26.99
C TYR A 127 2.35 -74.09 -26.54
N ARG A 128 2.24 -73.57 -25.31
CA ARG A 128 1.02 -72.99 -24.76
C ARG A 128 1.24 -71.55 -24.30
N LEU A 129 0.19 -70.74 -24.34
CA LEU A 129 0.20 -69.41 -23.74
C LEU A 129 0.32 -69.58 -22.22
N VAL A 130 1.43 -69.13 -21.64
CA VAL A 130 1.67 -69.23 -20.19
C VAL A 130 1.20 -67.95 -19.52
N GLU A 131 1.56 -66.80 -20.07
CA GLU A 131 1.23 -65.50 -19.50
C GLU A 131 0.77 -64.51 -20.56
N ARG A 132 -0.17 -63.64 -20.18
CA ARG A 132 -0.61 -62.50 -20.98
C ARG A 132 -0.66 -61.26 -20.10
N THR A 133 0.12 -60.25 -20.47
CA THR A 133 0.22 -58.98 -19.73
C THR A 133 0.35 -57.80 -20.70
N GLY A 134 0.38 -56.58 -20.20
CA GLY A 134 0.44 -55.35 -20.99
C GLY A 134 -0.03 -54.14 -20.21
N ASP A 135 0.16 -52.94 -20.75
CA ASP A 135 -0.34 -51.69 -20.16
C ASP A 135 -1.84 -51.47 -20.42
N ALA A 136 -2.42 -52.18 -21.40
CA ALA A 136 -3.86 -52.22 -21.65
C ALA A 136 -4.63 -53.09 -20.64
N LEU A 137 -3.91 -53.83 -19.78
CA LEU A 137 -4.47 -54.68 -18.73
C LEU A 137 -4.20 -54.08 -17.34
N PRO A 138 -5.05 -54.34 -16.33
CA PRO A 138 -4.81 -53.89 -14.97
C PRO A 138 -3.45 -54.35 -14.43
N PHE A 139 -2.81 -53.55 -13.58
CA PHE A 139 -1.48 -53.86 -13.04
C PHE A 139 -1.43 -55.21 -12.32
N GLY A 140 -2.53 -55.61 -11.68
CA GLY A 140 -2.68 -56.91 -11.03
C GLY A 140 -2.61 -58.13 -11.97
N SER A 141 -2.73 -57.94 -13.29
CA SER A 141 -2.54 -59.01 -14.30
C SER A 141 -1.07 -59.38 -14.52
N ARG A 142 -0.13 -58.60 -13.98
CA ARG A 142 1.31 -58.89 -14.10
C ARG A 142 1.68 -60.08 -13.21
N PRO A 143 2.38 -61.10 -13.73
CA PRO A 143 2.78 -62.28 -12.95
C PRO A 143 3.63 -61.89 -11.73
N ILE A 144 4.61 -61.02 -11.95
CA ILE A 144 5.42 -60.38 -10.92
C ILE A 144 5.06 -58.89 -10.90
N LYS A 145 4.74 -58.37 -9.71
CA LYS A 145 4.25 -56.99 -9.49
C LYS A 145 5.37 -55.95 -9.58
N GLU A 146 5.96 -55.82 -10.75
CA GLU A 146 7.03 -54.87 -11.05
C GLU A 146 6.67 -53.92 -12.20
N ASN A 147 7.41 -52.80 -12.30
CA ASN A 147 7.22 -51.80 -13.36
C ASN A 147 7.63 -52.32 -14.75
N ASN A 148 8.70 -53.10 -14.80
CA ASN A 148 9.10 -53.83 -16.00
C ASN A 148 8.36 -55.17 -16.05
N TYR A 149 8.19 -55.72 -17.25
CA TYR A 149 7.53 -57.02 -17.40
C TYR A 149 8.56 -58.11 -17.13
N LEU A 150 8.27 -58.95 -16.12
CA LEU A 150 9.11 -60.07 -15.72
C LEU A 150 8.34 -61.37 -15.89
N PHE A 151 9.01 -62.37 -16.44
CA PHE A 151 8.48 -63.72 -16.60
C PHE A 151 9.45 -64.74 -15.97
N GLU A 152 8.93 -65.66 -15.18
CA GLU A 152 9.74 -66.74 -14.61
C GLU A 152 9.97 -67.83 -15.65
N LEU A 153 11.25 -68.19 -15.85
CA LEU A 153 11.67 -69.30 -16.69
C LEU A 153 12.34 -70.36 -15.81
N ASN A 154 11.78 -71.56 -15.81
CA ASN A 154 12.30 -72.69 -15.05
C ASN A 154 13.02 -73.65 -16.00
N PHE A 155 14.30 -73.90 -15.72
CA PHE A 155 15.15 -74.80 -16.50
C PHE A 155 15.58 -76.00 -15.66
N SER A 156 15.53 -77.20 -16.24
CA SER A 156 16.21 -78.39 -15.73
C SER A 156 17.66 -78.41 -16.24
N PRO A 157 18.61 -79.10 -15.58
CA PRO A 157 19.98 -79.22 -16.06
C PRO A 157 20.04 -79.77 -17.50
N GLU A 158 20.86 -79.16 -18.35
CA GLU A 158 21.02 -79.46 -19.80
C GLU A 158 19.75 -79.26 -20.65
N GLN A 159 18.72 -78.59 -20.12
CA GLN A 159 17.49 -78.34 -20.86
C GLN A 159 17.66 -77.20 -21.88
N SER A 160 17.28 -77.47 -23.13
CA SER A 160 17.02 -76.43 -24.14
C SER A 160 15.55 -76.05 -24.14
N GLN A 161 15.27 -74.75 -24.07
CA GLN A 161 13.91 -74.22 -24.13
C GLN A 161 13.87 -73.04 -25.10
N THR A 162 12.95 -73.09 -26.06
CA THR A 162 12.62 -71.94 -26.90
C THR A 162 11.49 -71.16 -26.26
N ALA A 163 11.63 -69.84 -26.15
CA ALA A 163 10.56 -68.93 -25.72
C ALA A 163 10.06 -68.13 -26.93
N TYR A 164 8.74 -68.06 -27.10
CA TYR A 164 8.12 -67.16 -28.08
C TYR A 164 7.40 -66.03 -27.35
N LEU A 165 7.72 -64.80 -27.69
CA LEU A 165 7.01 -63.62 -27.23
C LEU A 165 6.30 -62.96 -28.40
N ARG A 166 5.02 -62.63 -28.23
CA ARG A 166 4.29 -61.79 -29.17
C ARG A 166 4.05 -60.43 -28.54
N LEU A 167 4.58 -59.40 -29.19
CA LEU A 167 4.46 -58.01 -28.77
C LEU A 167 3.52 -57.28 -29.72
N ALA A 168 2.52 -56.58 -29.17
CA ALA A 168 1.65 -55.70 -29.94
C ALA A 168 1.40 -54.42 -29.14
N SER A 169 1.56 -53.27 -29.79
CA SER A 169 1.26 -51.97 -29.19
C SER A 169 0.79 -50.98 -30.25
N GLN A 170 -0.08 -50.05 -29.86
CA GLN A 170 -0.42 -48.87 -30.66
C GLN A 170 0.63 -47.74 -30.56
N GLY A 171 1.52 -47.83 -29.57
CA GLY A 171 2.65 -46.93 -29.34
C GLY A 171 3.89 -47.35 -30.12
N SER A 172 5.07 -46.97 -29.60
CA SER A 172 6.33 -47.45 -30.16
C SER A 172 6.66 -48.85 -29.64
N VAL A 173 7.09 -49.76 -30.52
CA VAL A 173 7.47 -51.11 -30.12
C VAL A 173 8.98 -51.16 -29.89
N GLN A 174 9.36 -51.41 -28.63
CA GLN A 174 10.74 -51.67 -28.24
C GLN A 174 10.82 -52.94 -27.39
N ALA A 175 11.86 -53.75 -27.63
CA ALA A 175 12.07 -54.99 -26.88
C ALA A 175 13.51 -55.14 -26.37
N PRO A 176 13.89 -54.40 -25.32
CA PRO A 176 15.09 -54.69 -24.55
C PRO A 176 14.86 -55.94 -23.69
N LEU A 177 15.28 -57.11 -24.20
CA LEU A 177 15.16 -58.39 -23.52
C LEU A 177 16.46 -58.76 -22.81
N THR A 178 16.37 -59.06 -21.52
CA THR A 178 17.50 -59.51 -20.70
C THR A 178 17.07 -60.68 -19.84
N LEU A 179 17.88 -61.74 -19.81
CA LEU A 179 17.71 -62.84 -18.87
C LEU A 179 18.52 -62.54 -17.61
N TRP A 180 17.89 -62.63 -16.45
CA TRP A 180 18.50 -62.36 -15.15
C TRP A 180 18.40 -63.58 -14.25
N SER A 181 19.42 -63.79 -13.41
CA SER A 181 19.22 -64.61 -12.21
C SER A 181 18.37 -63.81 -11.20
N ALA A 182 17.44 -64.48 -10.50
CA ALA A 182 16.56 -63.80 -9.55
C ALA A 182 17.33 -63.02 -8.47
N GLN A 183 18.47 -63.54 -8.00
CA GLN A 183 19.34 -62.87 -7.05
C GLN A 183 19.95 -61.58 -7.64
N ALA A 184 20.55 -61.64 -8.83
CA ALA A 184 21.16 -60.46 -9.44
C ALA A 184 20.13 -59.37 -9.75
N TYR A 185 18.91 -59.75 -10.16
CA TYR A 185 17.83 -58.78 -10.37
C TYR A 185 17.46 -58.05 -9.07
N LEU A 186 17.32 -58.77 -7.95
CA LEU A 186 17.02 -58.21 -6.63
C LEU A 186 18.17 -57.33 -6.08
N GLU A 187 19.42 -57.61 -6.44
CA GLU A 187 20.57 -56.79 -6.06
C GLU A 187 20.65 -55.48 -6.85
N GLU A 188 20.25 -55.49 -8.14
CA GLU A 188 20.28 -54.31 -9.03
C GLU A 188 19.06 -53.38 -8.84
N GLN A 189 17.92 -53.93 -8.43
CA GLN A 189 16.65 -53.21 -8.31
C GLN A 189 16.69 -51.98 -7.36
N PRO A 190 17.29 -52.05 -6.13
CA PRO A 190 17.30 -50.93 -5.20
C PRO A 190 18.00 -49.70 -5.76
N ILE A 191 19.09 -49.87 -6.52
CA ILE A 191 19.83 -48.78 -7.16
C ILE A 191 18.91 -47.99 -8.09
N ARG A 192 18.11 -48.71 -8.89
CA ARG A 192 17.13 -48.12 -9.81
C ARG A 192 16.09 -47.28 -9.06
N ILE A 193 15.51 -47.84 -8.00
CA ILE A 193 14.47 -47.18 -7.20
C ILE A 193 15.04 -45.95 -6.47
N TYR A 194 16.25 -46.04 -5.90
CA TYR A 194 16.88 -44.90 -5.21
C TYR A 194 17.16 -43.74 -6.13
N ILE A 195 17.65 -43.99 -7.36
CA ILE A 195 17.89 -42.94 -8.34
C ILE A 195 16.57 -42.29 -8.79
N LEU A 196 15.56 -43.10 -9.08
CA LEU A 196 14.25 -42.59 -9.47
C LEU A 196 13.62 -41.77 -8.33
N GLY A 197 13.75 -42.25 -7.09
CA GLY A 197 13.33 -41.55 -5.87
C GLY A 197 14.08 -40.24 -5.64
N LEU A 198 15.39 -40.18 -5.91
CA LEU A 198 16.18 -38.95 -5.83
C LEU A 198 15.72 -37.93 -6.87
N ILE A 199 15.55 -38.34 -8.14
CA ILE A 199 15.12 -37.48 -9.24
C ILE A 199 13.73 -36.89 -8.95
N TYR A 200 12.75 -37.74 -8.62
CA TYR A 200 11.41 -37.27 -8.31
C TYR A 200 11.34 -36.50 -6.99
N GLY A 201 12.21 -36.83 -6.02
CA GLY A 201 12.37 -36.06 -4.79
C GLY A 201 12.87 -34.64 -5.05
N VAL A 202 13.85 -34.46 -5.95
CA VAL A 202 14.30 -33.13 -6.40
C VAL A 202 13.17 -32.38 -7.11
N LEU A 203 12.44 -33.03 -8.01
CA LEU A 203 11.31 -32.40 -8.70
C LEU A 203 10.20 -31.97 -7.73
N LEU A 204 9.84 -32.82 -6.76
CA LEU A 204 8.85 -32.51 -5.72
C LEU A 204 9.34 -31.38 -4.82
N GLY A 205 10.60 -31.44 -4.37
CA GLY A 205 11.22 -30.38 -3.57
C GLY A 205 11.20 -29.04 -4.31
N MET A 206 11.48 -29.05 -5.61
CA MET A 206 11.39 -27.85 -6.45
C MET A 206 9.97 -27.36 -6.68
N LEU A 207 8.99 -28.25 -6.79
CA LEU A 207 7.59 -27.87 -6.85
C LEU A 207 7.15 -27.14 -5.57
N VAL A 208 7.50 -27.68 -4.40
CA VAL A 208 7.20 -27.04 -3.09
C VAL A 208 7.95 -25.72 -2.92
N TYR A 209 9.23 -25.67 -3.32
CA TYR A 209 10.03 -24.45 -3.27
C TYR A 209 9.43 -23.34 -4.12
N ASN A 210 9.06 -23.65 -5.38
CA ASN A 210 8.43 -22.68 -6.27
C ASN A 210 7.03 -22.26 -5.78
N LEU A 211 6.29 -23.15 -5.12
CA LEU A 211 5.02 -22.82 -4.47
C LEU A 211 5.20 -21.82 -3.33
N PHE A 212 6.22 -22.00 -2.49
CA PHE A 212 6.53 -21.04 -1.42
C PHE A 212 6.90 -19.66 -1.99
N ILE A 213 7.70 -19.61 -3.05
CA ILE A 213 8.03 -18.34 -3.71
C ILE A 213 6.77 -17.69 -4.30
N TYR A 214 5.89 -18.47 -4.94
CA TYR A 214 4.62 -17.96 -5.44
C TYR A 214 3.76 -17.35 -4.31
N LEU A 215 3.64 -18.02 -3.16
CA LEU A 215 2.89 -17.48 -2.02
C LEU A 215 3.50 -16.17 -1.48
N SER A 216 4.83 -16.05 -1.51
CA SER A 216 5.55 -14.85 -1.06
C SER A 216 5.43 -13.68 -2.05
N VAL A 217 5.47 -13.95 -3.36
CA VAL A 217 5.68 -12.92 -4.39
C VAL A 217 4.42 -12.66 -5.22
N ARG A 218 3.53 -13.66 -5.33
CA ARG A 218 2.27 -13.62 -6.09
C ARG A 218 2.42 -13.26 -7.57
N ASP A 219 3.59 -13.53 -8.17
CA ASP A 219 3.77 -13.43 -9.62
C ASP A 219 3.20 -14.68 -10.31
N THR A 220 2.25 -14.47 -11.23
CA THR A 220 1.58 -15.54 -11.99
C THR A 220 2.51 -16.41 -12.82
N SER A 221 3.71 -15.93 -13.17
CA SER A 221 4.73 -16.71 -13.88
C SER A 221 5.13 -17.97 -13.13
N TYR A 222 5.19 -17.90 -11.79
CA TYR A 222 5.48 -19.07 -10.94
C TYR A 222 4.36 -20.09 -10.97
N LEU A 223 3.11 -19.64 -11.02
CA LEU A 223 1.97 -20.54 -11.07
C LEU A 223 2.00 -21.40 -12.35
N TYR A 224 2.27 -20.78 -13.51
CA TYR A 224 2.44 -21.51 -14.76
C TYR A 224 3.62 -22.48 -14.71
N TYR A 225 4.72 -22.08 -14.06
CA TYR A 225 5.90 -22.93 -13.91
C TYR A 225 5.64 -24.14 -13.00
N ILE A 226 4.93 -23.95 -11.88
CA ILE A 226 4.51 -25.03 -10.98
C ILE A 226 3.65 -26.05 -11.74
N PHE A 227 2.66 -25.58 -12.52
CA PHE A 227 1.83 -26.47 -13.31
C PHE A 227 2.61 -27.19 -14.42
N TYR A 228 3.62 -26.54 -15.00
CA TYR A 228 4.56 -27.20 -15.92
C TYR A 228 5.35 -28.32 -15.24
N ILE A 229 6.02 -28.05 -14.11
CA ILE A 229 6.79 -29.04 -13.35
C ILE A 229 5.89 -30.21 -12.92
N ALA A 230 4.70 -29.91 -12.40
CA ALA A 230 3.75 -30.93 -11.96
C ALA A 230 3.32 -31.83 -13.13
N SER A 231 2.90 -31.24 -14.25
CA SER A 231 2.48 -31.98 -15.43
C SER A 231 3.62 -32.81 -16.02
N PHE A 232 4.83 -32.23 -16.07
CA PHE A 232 6.00 -32.88 -16.64
C PHE A 232 6.53 -34.01 -15.74
N GLY A 233 6.55 -33.81 -14.43
CA GLY A 233 6.90 -34.83 -13.44
C GLY A 233 5.92 -36.02 -13.47
N LEU A 234 4.62 -35.75 -13.56
CA LEU A 234 3.59 -36.79 -13.72
C LEU A 234 3.73 -37.51 -15.07
N TYR A 235 4.04 -36.80 -16.15
CA TYR A 235 4.33 -37.41 -17.45
C TYR A 235 5.51 -38.39 -17.34
N GLN A 236 6.61 -37.99 -16.69
CA GLN A 236 7.76 -38.88 -16.49
C GLN A 236 7.38 -40.11 -15.65
N LEU A 237 6.59 -39.95 -14.59
CA LEU A 237 6.06 -41.07 -13.81
C LEU A 237 5.22 -42.03 -14.66
N SER A 238 4.42 -41.49 -15.58
CA SER A 238 3.58 -42.26 -16.50
C SER A 238 4.41 -43.11 -17.46
N VAL A 239 5.39 -42.50 -18.15
CA VAL A 239 6.22 -43.19 -19.15
C VAL A 239 7.13 -44.26 -18.53
N ASN A 240 7.61 -44.05 -17.29
CA ASN A 240 8.44 -45.02 -16.58
C ASN A 240 7.63 -46.16 -15.93
N GLY A 241 6.30 -46.21 -16.09
CA GLY A 241 5.42 -47.24 -15.52
C GLY A 241 5.08 -47.06 -14.03
N ALA A 242 5.84 -46.25 -13.30
CA ALA A 242 5.63 -46.00 -11.87
C ALA A 242 4.24 -45.43 -11.55
N ALA A 243 3.66 -44.62 -12.44
CA ALA A 243 2.31 -44.09 -12.20
C ALA A 243 1.22 -45.17 -12.24
N VAL A 244 1.39 -46.17 -13.10
CA VAL A 244 0.49 -47.34 -13.15
C VAL A 244 0.64 -48.18 -11.89
N GLN A 245 1.85 -48.35 -11.37
CA GLN A 245 2.08 -49.13 -10.14
C GLN A 245 1.49 -48.45 -8.89
N TYR A 246 1.64 -47.12 -8.74
CA TYR A 246 1.33 -46.43 -7.48
C TYR A 246 0.05 -45.59 -7.48
N PHE A 247 -0.35 -44.98 -8.60
CA PHE A 247 -1.45 -44.01 -8.63
C PHE A 247 -2.75 -44.57 -9.24
N TRP A 248 -2.65 -45.39 -10.29
CA TRP A 248 -3.83 -45.90 -10.99
C TRP A 248 -3.71 -47.38 -11.44
N PRO A 249 -3.43 -48.32 -10.52
CA PRO A 249 -3.19 -49.74 -10.85
C PRO A 249 -4.36 -50.45 -11.52
N ASP A 250 -5.59 -50.04 -11.19
CA ASP A 250 -6.82 -50.71 -11.66
C ASP A 250 -7.50 -49.98 -12.84
N ASN A 251 -6.93 -48.88 -13.34
CA ASN A 251 -7.55 -48.06 -14.40
C ASN A 251 -6.63 -47.91 -15.64
N PRO A 252 -6.59 -48.94 -16.52
CA PRO A 252 -5.81 -48.89 -17.76
C PRO A 252 -6.26 -47.80 -18.73
N TRP A 253 -7.56 -47.46 -18.74
CA TRP A 253 -8.08 -46.40 -19.60
C TRP A 253 -7.45 -45.04 -19.25
N TRP A 254 -7.43 -44.69 -17.96
CA TRP A 254 -6.80 -43.46 -17.49
C TRP A 254 -5.29 -43.49 -17.70
N ALA A 255 -4.61 -44.61 -17.47
CA ALA A 255 -3.17 -44.74 -17.71
C ALA A 255 -2.76 -44.41 -19.15
N ASN A 256 -3.56 -44.86 -20.12
CA ASN A 256 -3.33 -44.60 -21.53
C ASN A 256 -3.71 -43.15 -21.90
N ALA A 257 -4.78 -42.61 -21.34
CA ALA A 257 -5.18 -41.22 -21.58
C ALA A 257 -4.25 -40.19 -20.91
N SER A 258 -3.70 -40.51 -19.73
CA SER A 258 -2.90 -39.59 -18.91
C SER A 258 -1.59 -39.23 -19.59
N THR A 259 -0.93 -40.17 -20.28
CA THR A 259 0.35 -39.91 -20.95
C THR A 259 0.26 -38.77 -22.00
N PRO A 260 -0.58 -38.86 -23.05
CA PRO A 260 -0.75 -37.76 -24.01
C PRO A 260 -1.38 -36.51 -23.39
N PHE A 261 -2.28 -36.65 -22.40
CA PHE A 261 -2.86 -35.53 -21.68
C PHE A 261 -1.80 -34.71 -20.94
N LEU A 262 -0.90 -35.37 -20.21
CA LEU A 262 0.17 -34.73 -19.43
C LEU A 262 1.22 -34.10 -20.33
N ILE A 263 1.55 -34.70 -21.48
CA ILE A 263 2.40 -34.05 -22.49
C ILE A 263 1.75 -32.75 -22.99
N GLY A 264 0.45 -32.78 -23.30
CA GLY A 264 -0.31 -31.61 -23.71
C GLY A 264 -0.35 -30.52 -22.63
N ALA A 265 -0.58 -30.90 -21.36
CA ALA A 265 -0.57 -29.99 -20.22
C ALA A 265 0.81 -29.36 -19.99
N SER A 266 1.88 -30.15 -20.04
CA SER A 266 3.26 -29.66 -19.96
C SER A 266 3.56 -28.65 -21.07
N ALA A 267 3.19 -28.94 -22.32
CA ALA A 267 3.39 -28.01 -23.43
C ALA A 267 2.58 -26.72 -23.24
N PHE A 268 1.33 -26.82 -22.79
CA PHE A 268 0.45 -25.67 -22.53
C PHE A 268 1.04 -24.74 -21.46
N PHE A 269 1.31 -25.28 -20.27
CA PHE A 269 1.83 -24.50 -19.15
C PHE A 269 3.27 -24.03 -19.39
N GLY A 270 4.10 -24.84 -20.05
CA GLY A 270 5.45 -24.46 -20.45
C GLY A 270 5.45 -23.29 -21.45
N CYS A 271 4.54 -23.28 -22.43
CA CYS A 271 4.40 -22.16 -23.36
C CYS A 271 3.97 -20.89 -22.63
N GLN A 272 2.96 -21.00 -21.75
CA GLN A 272 2.47 -19.85 -20.99
C GLN A 272 3.54 -19.31 -20.03
N PHE A 273 4.30 -20.19 -19.39
CA PHE A 273 5.47 -19.83 -18.61
C PHE A 273 6.51 -19.08 -19.45
N ALA A 274 6.90 -19.61 -20.60
CA ALA A 274 7.87 -18.96 -21.49
C ALA A 274 7.40 -17.57 -21.93
N ARG A 275 6.11 -17.41 -22.26
CA ARG A 275 5.52 -16.12 -22.63
C ARG A 275 5.60 -15.08 -21.51
N SER A 276 5.17 -15.47 -20.31
CA SER A 276 5.16 -14.62 -19.12
C SER A 276 6.57 -14.29 -18.62
N PHE A 277 7.48 -15.27 -18.66
CA PHE A 277 8.83 -15.13 -18.17
C PHE A 277 9.73 -14.30 -19.10
N LEU A 278 9.66 -14.55 -20.41
CA LEU A 278 10.46 -13.85 -21.42
C LEU A 278 9.78 -12.57 -21.94
N HIS A 279 8.57 -12.25 -21.50
CA HIS A 279 7.76 -11.13 -22.00
C HIS A 279 7.70 -11.11 -23.53
N THR A 280 7.37 -12.26 -24.14
CA THR A 280 7.41 -12.42 -25.60
C THR A 280 6.51 -11.45 -26.34
N ALA A 281 5.37 -11.06 -25.75
CA ALA A 281 4.43 -10.11 -26.34
C ALA A 281 5.03 -8.73 -26.64
N SER A 282 5.93 -8.23 -25.79
CA SER A 282 6.58 -6.93 -25.99
C SER A 282 7.78 -7.02 -26.93
N HIS A 283 8.49 -8.14 -26.91
CA HIS A 283 9.71 -8.31 -27.70
C HIS A 283 9.40 -8.83 -29.10
N SER A 284 8.73 -9.99 -29.25
CA SER A 284 8.51 -10.65 -30.55
C SER A 284 7.09 -11.17 -30.72
N ARG A 285 6.29 -10.45 -31.50
CA ARG A 285 4.90 -10.82 -31.81
C ARG A 285 4.77 -12.15 -32.56
N TRP A 286 5.77 -12.52 -33.38
CA TRP A 286 5.74 -13.79 -34.12
C TRP A 286 5.95 -14.98 -33.18
N LEU A 287 6.93 -14.90 -32.27
CA LEU A 287 7.16 -15.94 -31.27
C LEU A 287 5.99 -16.05 -30.30
N ASP A 288 5.40 -14.93 -29.89
CA ASP A 288 4.23 -14.96 -29.01
C ASP A 288 3.05 -15.68 -29.66
N ARG A 289 2.80 -15.43 -30.96
CA ARG A 289 1.77 -16.15 -31.74
C ARG A 289 2.08 -17.63 -31.92
N ALA A 290 3.33 -17.99 -32.16
CA ALA A 290 3.74 -19.39 -32.25
C ALA A 290 3.49 -20.13 -30.92
N LEU A 291 3.85 -19.53 -29.79
CA LEU A 291 3.58 -20.09 -28.46
C LEU A 291 2.09 -20.18 -28.17
N MET A 292 1.28 -19.19 -28.56
CA MET A 292 -0.19 -19.26 -28.44
C MET A 292 -0.79 -20.38 -29.30
N LEU A 293 -0.30 -20.57 -30.53
CA LEU A 293 -0.74 -21.67 -31.40
C LEU A 293 -0.43 -23.02 -30.75
N LEU A 294 0.79 -23.19 -30.21
CA LEU A 294 1.16 -24.42 -29.50
C LEU A 294 0.32 -24.66 -28.25
N MET A 295 -0.06 -23.61 -27.51
CA MET A 295 -1.01 -23.73 -26.40
C MET A 295 -2.38 -24.20 -26.88
N ALA A 296 -2.91 -23.65 -27.98
CA ALA A 296 -4.18 -24.08 -28.54
C ALA A 296 -4.13 -25.55 -28.98
N VAL A 297 -3.04 -25.97 -29.62
CA VAL A 297 -2.80 -27.38 -29.99
C VAL A 297 -2.65 -28.26 -28.75
N GLY A 298 -1.98 -27.79 -27.69
CA GLY A 298 -1.87 -28.49 -26.41
C GLY A 298 -3.22 -28.72 -25.74
N ALA A 299 -4.07 -27.70 -25.68
CA ALA A 299 -5.44 -27.83 -25.18
C ALA A 299 -6.26 -28.81 -26.03
N LEU A 300 -6.11 -28.77 -27.36
CA LEU A 300 -6.75 -29.73 -28.26
C LEU A 300 -6.27 -31.16 -27.99
N VAL A 301 -4.95 -31.38 -27.82
CA VAL A 301 -4.39 -32.70 -27.48
C VAL A 301 -4.94 -33.21 -26.15
N MET A 302 -5.08 -32.35 -25.14
CA MET A 302 -5.68 -32.72 -23.85
C MET A 302 -7.13 -33.19 -24.01
N VAL A 303 -7.94 -32.51 -24.84
CA VAL A 303 -9.33 -32.92 -25.13
C VAL A 303 -9.37 -34.22 -25.93
N LEU A 304 -8.51 -34.37 -26.94
CA LEU A 304 -8.42 -35.57 -27.77
C LEU A 304 -7.93 -36.78 -26.96
N ALA A 305 -7.03 -36.57 -25.99
CA ALA A 305 -6.56 -37.62 -25.08
C ALA A 305 -7.70 -38.27 -24.28
N LEU A 306 -8.76 -37.52 -23.96
CA LEU A 306 -9.92 -38.02 -23.22
C LEU A 306 -11.03 -38.61 -24.10
N THR A 307 -11.04 -38.30 -25.40
CA THR A 307 -12.19 -38.58 -26.29
C THR A 307 -11.87 -39.49 -27.48
N THR A 308 -10.60 -39.55 -27.90
CA THR A 308 -10.16 -40.20 -29.15
C THR A 308 -9.26 -41.42 -28.86
N SER A 309 -9.00 -42.24 -29.88
CA SER A 309 -8.06 -43.37 -29.80
C SER A 309 -6.68 -42.94 -29.29
N TYR A 310 -6.16 -43.71 -28.33
CA TYR A 310 -4.84 -43.54 -27.70
C TYR A 310 -3.71 -43.24 -28.72
N ALA A 311 -3.63 -44.04 -29.79
CA ALA A 311 -2.60 -43.91 -30.82
C ALA A 311 -2.52 -42.51 -31.46
N VAL A 312 -3.66 -41.94 -31.83
CA VAL A 312 -3.74 -40.63 -32.52
C VAL A 312 -3.33 -39.52 -31.55
N SER A 313 -3.86 -39.56 -30.32
CA SER A 313 -3.55 -38.58 -29.29
C SER A 313 -2.07 -38.60 -28.92
N LEU A 314 -1.45 -39.77 -28.80
CA LEU A 314 -0.02 -39.90 -28.50
C LEU A 314 0.90 -39.39 -29.63
N ARG A 315 0.55 -39.64 -30.90
CA ARG A 315 1.30 -39.12 -32.05
C ARG A 315 1.22 -37.60 -32.13
N LEU A 316 0.02 -37.04 -31.96
CA LEU A 316 -0.18 -35.59 -31.91
C LEU A 316 0.57 -34.96 -30.74
N ALA A 317 0.53 -35.57 -29.55
CA ALA A 317 1.26 -35.12 -28.37
C ALA A 317 2.78 -35.13 -28.60
N THR A 318 3.31 -36.17 -29.25
CA THR A 318 4.74 -36.25 -29.58
C THR A 318 5.15 -35.17 -30.59
N GLY A 319 4.35 -34.94 -31.64
CA GLY A 319 4.57 -33.85 -32.60
C GLY A 319 4.54 -32.47 -31.92
N LEU A 320 3.59 -32.27 -31.00
CA LEU A 320 3.49 -31.06 -30.18
C LEU A 320 4.74 -30.87 -29.31
N ALA A 321 5.22 -31.93 -28.63
CA ALA A 321 6.41 -31.86 -27.77
C ALA A 321 7.66 -31.46 -28.57
N LEU A 322 7.85 -31.99 -29.78
CA LEU A 322 8.97 -31.61 -30.66
C LEU A 322 8.88 -30.13 -31.08
N ALA A 323 7.70 -29.68 -31.52
CA ALA A 323 7.48 -28.29 -31.91
C ALA A 323 7.66 -27.32 -30.73
N PHE A 324 7.20 -27.73 -29.54
CA PHE A 324 7.35 -27.01 -28.28
C PHE A 324 8.82 -26.78 -27.93
N ILE A 325 9.63 -27.85 -27.94
CA ILE A 325 11.06 -27.79 -27.64
C ILE A 325 11.78 -26.78 -28.55
N VAL A 326 11.56 -26.85 -29.86
CA VAL A 326 12.22 -25.96 -30.84
C VAL A 326 11.78 -24.51 -30.61
N THR A 327 10.49 -24.28 -30.40
CA THR A 327 9.92 -22.94 -30.25
C THR A 327 10.36 -22.26 -28.94
N ILE A 328 10.41 -23.01 -27.84
CA ILE A 328 10.90 -22.50 -26.56
C ILE A 328 12.39 -22.15 -26.64
N PHE A 329 13.20 -23.02 -27.24
CA PHE A 329 14.63 -22.78 -27.34
C PHE A 329 14.92 -21.54 -28.20
N THR A 330 14.25 -21.43 -29.37
CA THR A 330 14.35 -20.24 -30.21
C THR A 330 13.85 -18.98 -29.52
N ALA A 331 12.76 -19.05 -28.75
CA ALA A 331 12.27 -17.92 -27.95
C ALA A 331 13.31 -17.45 -26.91
N GLY A 332 13.96 -18.39 -26.22
CA GLY A 332 15.04 -18.08 -25.29
C GLY A 332 16.25 -17.40 -25.95
N VAL A 333 16.71 -17.94 -27.08
CA VAL A 333 17.85 -17.38 -27.83
C VAL A 333 17.54 -15.98 -28.36
N VAL A 334 16.37 -15.78 -28.96
CA VAL A 334 15.95 -14.46 -29.46
C VAL A 334 15.81 -13.44 -28.33
N ALA A 335 15.26 -13.84 -27.19
CA ALA A 335 15.16 -12.98 -26.01
C ALA A 335 16.56 -12.58 -25.49
N TRP A 336 17.51 -13.53 -25.47
CA TRP A 336 18.88 -13.26 -25.05
C TRP A 336 19.61 -12.29 -25.99
N VAL A 337 19.53 -12.51 -27.31
CA VAL A 337 20.15 -11.62 -28.32
C VAL A 337 19.59 -10.20 -28.24
N ARG A 338 18.34 -10.03 -27.79
CA ARG A 338 17.69 -8.72 -27.63
C ARG A 338 17.98 -8.03 -26.29
N GLY A 339 18.90 -8.57 -25.48
CA GLY A 339 19.41 -7.92 -24.28
C GLY A 339 18.69 -8.26 -22.98
N LEU A 340 17.75 -9.22 -22.97
CA LEU A 340 17.15 -9.72 -21.73
C LEU A 340 18.18 -10.56 -20.96
N ARG A 341 18.80 -9.96 -19.94
CA ARG A 341 19.81 -10.64 -19.11
C ARG A 341 19.33 -11.95 -18.49
N VAL A 342 18.04 -12.01 -18.13
CA VAL A 342 17.42 -13.19 -17.51
C VAL A 342 17.32 -14.37 -18.49
N ALA A 343 17.23 -14.11 -19.80
CA ALA A 343 17.09 -15.15 -20.83
C ALA A 343 18.32 -16.06 -20.95
N ARG A 344 19.51 -15.61 -20.50
CA ARG A 344 20.72 -16.46 -20.51
C ARG A 344 20.54 -17.73 -19.68
N TYR A 345 19.94 -17.61 -18.49
CA TYR A 345 19.72 -18.74 -17.60
C TYR A 345 18.65 -19.68 -18.15
N PHE A 346 17.65 -19.11 -18.80
CA PHE A 346 16.63 -19.88 -19.53
C PHE A 346 17.26 -20.73 -20.63
N VAL A 347 18.09 -20.15 -21.48
CA VAL A 347 18.77 -20.89 -22.56
C VAL A 347 19.69 -21.98 -22.00
N ILE A 348 20.44 -21.70 -20.93
CA ILE A 348 21.32 -22.71 -20.30
C ILE A 348 20.50 -23.86 -19.72
N ALA A 349 19.41 -23.57 -19.00
CA ALA A 349 18.54 -24.58 -18.42
C ALA A 349 17.91 -25.48 -19.48
N TRP A 350 17.32 -24.88 -20.53
CA TRP A 350 16.74 -25.63 -21.65
C TRP A 350 17.78 -26.39 -22.47
N SER A 351 19.03 -25.93 -22.52
CA SER A 351 20.13 -26.68 -23.16
C SER A 351 20.45 -27.97 -22.39
N ALA A 352 20.43 -27.93 -21.06
CA ALA A 352 20.65 -29.13 -20.23
C ALA A 352 19.54 -30.17 -20.44
N PHE A 353 18.28 -29.72 -20.51
CA PHE A 353 17.13 -30.57 -20.84
C PHE A 353 17.26 -31.18 -22.25
N LEU A 354 17.56 -30.34 -23.24
CA LEU A 354 17.74 -30.76 -24.64
C LEU A 354 18.86 -31.78 -24.82
N LEU A 355 20.00 -31.59 -24.15
CA LEU A 355 21.11 -32.52 -24.19
C LEU A 355 20.71 -33.87 -23.59
N GLY A 356 20.00 -33.86 -22.45
CA GLY A 356 19.46 -35.06 -21.83
C GLY A 356 18.49 -35.82 -22.74
N GLY A 357 17.56 -35.09 -23.37
CA GLY A 357 16.62 -35.66 -24.34
C GLY A 357 17.29 -36.21 -25.59
N LEU A 358 18.33 -35.55 -26.10
CA LEU A 358 19.12 -36.01 -27.24
C LEU A 358 19.86 -37.32 -26.91
N VAL A 359 20.51 -37.40 -25.75
CA VAL A 359 21.18 -38.62 -25.28
C VAL A 359 20.19 -39.77 -25.14
N ASN A 360 19.04 -39.53 -24.52
CA ASN A 360 17.98 -40.54 -24.39
C ASN A 360 17.47 -41.01 -25.77
N THR A 361 17.27 -40.08 -26.71
CA THR A 361 16.81 -40.40 -28.07
C THR A 361 17.83 -41.26 -28.83
N LEU A 362 19.12 -40.91 -28.75
CA LEU A 362 20.19 -41.68 -29.38
C LEU A 362 20.36 -43.08 -28.77
N MET A 363 20.13 -43.21 -27.46
CA MET A 363 20.09 -44.50 -26.77
C MET A 363 18.91 -45.34 -27.26
N VAL A 364 17.70 -44.78 -27.29
CA VAL A 364 16.51 -45.47 -27.80
C VAL A 364 16.73 -45.94 -29.24
N LEU A 365 17.32 -45.11 -30.11
CA LEU A 365 17.63 -45.47 -31.51
C LEU A 365 18.75 -46.52 -31.66
N GLY A 366 19.41 -46.92 -30.57
CA GLY A 366 20.46 -47.93 -30.55
C GLY A 366 21.85 -47.42 -30.97
N TYR A 367 22.05 -46.10 -31.06
CA TYR A 367 23.37 -45.49 -31.33
C TYR A 367 24.23 -45.37 -30.07
N LEU A 368 23.61 -45.28 -28.90
CA LEU A 368 24.30 -45.26 -27.61
C LEU A 368 23.95 -46.53 -26.82
N PRO A 369 24.91 -47.07 -26.04
CA PRO A 369 24.66 -48.24 -25.21
C PRO A 369 23.66 -47.89 -24.11
N ASN A 370 22.79 -48.84 -23.74
CA ASN A 370 21.83 -48.68 -22.65
C ASN A 370 22.54 -48.82 -21.28
N VAL A 371 23.21 -47.75 -20.87
CA VAL A 371 23.90 -47.63 -19.59
C VAL A 371 23.17 -46.61 -18.72
N PHE A 372 23.32 -46.73 -17.39
CA PHE A 372 22.74 -45.84 -16.39
C PHE A 372 22.62 -44.36 -16.81
N LEU A 373 23.72 -43.74 -17.23
CA LEU A 373 23.76 -42.32 -17.60
C LEU A 373 22.86 -42.00 -18.80
N THR A 374 22.83 -42.87 -19.80
CA THR A 374 22.06 -42.68 -21.04
C THR A 374 20.57 -42.93 -20.84
N MET A 375 20.22 -43.87 -19.95
CA MET A 375 18.83 -44.23 -19.62
C MET A 375 18.13 -43.12 -18.83
N TYR A 376 18.86 -42.45 -17.93
CA TYR A 376 18.32 -41.37 -17.10
C TYR A 376 18.72 -39.96 -17.55
N ALA A 377 19.33 -39.83 -18.73
CA ALA A 377 19.85 -38.56 -19.22
C ALA A 377 18.76 -37.47 -19.30
N SER A 378 17.56 -37.83 -19.79
CA SER A 378 16.43 -36.90 -19.90
C SER A 378 15.94 -36.43 -18.53
N GLN A 379 15.85 -37.34 -17.56
CA GLN A 379 15.41 -37.07 -16.19
C GLN A 379 16.41 -36.15 -15.49
N ILE A 380 17.71 -36.46 -15.57
CA ILE A 380 18.79 -35.64 -15.01
C ILE A 380 18.79 -34.25 -15.65
N GLY A 381 18.67 -34.18 -16.98
CA GLY A 381 18.56 -32.93 -17.72
C GLY A 381 17.38 -32.07 -17.24
N SER A 382 16.22 -32.69 -16.99
CA SER A 382 15.05 -31.98 -16.45
C SER A 382 15.23 -31.51 -15.00
N ALA A 383 15.88 -32.29 -14.14
CA ALA A 383 16.15 -31.88 -12.76
C ALA A 383 17.11 -30.68 -12.73
N ILE A 384 18.13 -30.67 -13.60
CA ILE A 384 19.05 -29.54 -13.77
C ILE A 384 18.33 -28.32 -14.34
N GLU A 385 17.49 -28.51 -15.37
CA GLU A 385 16.67 -27.44 -15.96
C GLU A 385 15.79 -26.78 -14.90
N VAL A 386 15.05 -27.60 -14.13
CA VAL A 386 14.19 -27.11 -13.05
C VAL A 386 15.00 -26.39 -11.97
N GLY A 387 16.16 -26.95 -11.63
CA GLY A 387 17.23 -26.37 -10.82
C GLY A 387 17.55 -24.92 -11.18
N LEU A 388 18.05 -24.76 -12.40
CA LEU A 388 18.59 -23.51 -12.92
C LEU A 388 17.49 -22.46 -13.14
N LEU A 389 16.32 -22.86 -13.64
CA LEU A 389 15.19 -21.94 -13.81
C LEU A 389 14.67 -21.42 -12.48
N SER A 390 14.58 -22.26 -11.45
CA SER A 390 14.14 -21.84 -10.12
C SER A 390 15.10 -20.80 -9.52
N LEU A 391 16.41 -21.00 -9.67
CA LEU A 391 17.43 -20.03 -9.25
C LEU A 391 17.33 -18.71 -10.04
N ALA A 392 17.18 -18.79 -11.36
CA ALA A 392 17.04 -17.61 -12.21
C ALA A 392 15.81 -16.75 -11.88
N LEU A 393 14.71 -17.41 -11.51
CA LEU A 393 13.47 -16.77 -11.12
C LEU A 393 13.64 -16.09 -9.74
N ALA A 394 14.31 -16.73 -8.78
CA ALA A 394 14.66 -16.15 -7.49
C ALA A 394 15.56 -14.91 -7.61
N ASP A 395 16.61 -14.96 -8.44
CA ASP A 395 17.51 -13.83 -8.72
C ASP A 395 16.74 -12.64 -9.31
N ARG A 396 15.82 -12.89 -10.24
CA ARG A 396 14.98 -11.84 -10.84
C ARG A 396 14.15 -11.11 -9.79
N ILE A 397 13.62 -11.82 -8.78
CA ILE A 397 12.82 -11.21 -7.72
C ILE A 397 13.68 -10.35 -6.81
N ASN A 398 14.84 -10.86 -6.38
CA ASN A 398 15.73 -10.10 -5.51
C ASN A 398 16.10 -8.77 -6.18
N ALA A 399 16.41 -8.80 -7.48
CA ALA A 399 16.65 -7.60 -8.26
C ALA A 399 15.42 -6.66 -8.34
N MET A 400 14.21 -7.20 -8.51
CA MET A 400 12.98 -6.39 -8.56
C MET A 400 12.61 -5.77 -7.20
N ARG A 401 12.78 -6.52 -6.11
CA ARG A 401 12.57 -6.03 -4.74
C ARG A 401 13.56 -4.92 -4.40
N ASP A 402 14.83 -5.07 -4.78
CA ASP A 402 15.85 -4.04 -4.58
C ASP A 402 15.51 -2.76 -5.33
N LEU A 403 15.03 -2.88 -6.57
CA LEU A 403 14.55 -1.73 -7.36
C LEU A 403 13.35 -1.05 -6.69
N GLN A 404 12.34 -1.81 -6.26
CA GLN A 404 11.17 -1.28 -5.58
C GLN A 404 11.53 -0.57 -4.27
N ALA A 405 12.43 -1.15 -3.47
CA ALA A 405 12.89 -0.54 -2.22
C ALA A 405 13.59 0.80 -2.47
N ARG A 406 14.45 0.88 -3.50
CA ARG A 406 15.11 2.14 -3.89
C ARG A 406 14.10 3.19 -4.36
N THR A 407 13.17 2.82 -5.23
CA THR A 407 12.13 3.76 -5.71
C THR A 407 11.25 4.26 -4.57
N LEU A 408 10.87 3.39 -3.63
CA LEU A 408 10.09 3.78 -2.46
C LEU A 408 10.87 4.76 -1.59
N GLN A 409 12.15 4.49 -1.33
CA GLN A 409 13.03 5.39 -0.56
C GLN A 409 13.19 6.75 -1.23
N GLU A 410 13.44 6.80 -2.54
CA GLU A 410 13.53 8.05 -3.30
C GLU A 410 12.22 8.84 -3.26
N SER A 411 11.08 8.15 -3.40
CA SER A 411 9.77 8.80 -3.31
C SER A 411 9.49 9.37 -1.92
N GLY A 412 9.86 8.64 -0.87
CA GLY A 412 9.74 9.09 0.52
C GLY A 412 10.60 10.33 0.82
N GLN A 413 11.84 10.35 0.32
CA GLN A 413 12.73 11.50 0.45
C GLN A 413 12.19 12.74 -0.29
N LYS A 414 11.69 12.57 -1.53
CA LYS A 414 11.07 13.66 -2.29
C LYS A 414 9.84 14.23 -1.58
N LEU A 415 8.99 13.36 -1.03
CA LEU A 415 7.81 13.79 -0.29
C LEU A 415 8.18 14.56 0.98
N ALA A 416 9.16 14.08 1.75
CA ALA A 416 9.65 14.76 2.94
C ALA A 416 10.23 16.16 2.60
N ALA A 417 11.02 16.26 1.53
CA ALA A 417 11.56 17.53 1.07
C ALA A 417 10.47 18.52 0.64
N MET A 418 9.46 18.06 -0.12
CA MET A 418 8.32 18.89 -0.51
C MET A 418 7.51 19.38 0.69
N ASN A 419 7.24 18.52 1.68
CA ASN A 419 6.54 18.91 2.91
C ASN A 419 7.32 19.96 3.70
N GLN A 420 8.64 19.80 3.82
CA GLN A 420 9.49 20.78 4.50
C GLN A 420 9.50 22.13 3.78
N GLN A 421 9.54 22.12 2.45
CA GLN A 421 9.45 23.34 1.65
C GLN A 421 8.11 24.04 1.84
N LEU A 422 7.01 23.29 1.79
CA LEU A 422 5.65 23.83 2.01
C LEU A 422 5.51 24.47 3.39
N ALA A 423 6.00 23.77 4.44
CA ALA A 423 5.97 24.28 5.81
C ALA A 423 6.76 25.59 5.93
N ARG A 424 7.95 25.66 5.33
CA ARG A 424 8.77 26.88 5.32
C ARG A 424 8.09 28.03 4.58
N THR A 425 7.46 27.76 3.44
CA THR A 425 6.72 28.78 2.68
C THR A 425 5.54 29.34 3.46
N ASN A 426 4.80 28.49 4.18
CA ASN A 426 3.70 28.95 5.03
C ASN A 426 4.21 29.82 6.19
N GLN A 427 5.28 29.40 6.88
CA GLN A 427 5.87 30.19 7.97
C GLN A 427 6.34 31.56 7.49
N LEU A 428 7.03 31.64 6.35
CA LEU A 428 7.48 32.90 5.77
C LEU A 428 6.31 33.81 5.36
N LYS A 429 5.22 33.22 4.85
CA LYS A 429 4.00 33.97 4.50
C LYS A 429 3.38 34.61 5.74
N ASP A 430 3.29 33.86 6.84
CA ASP A 430 2.70 34.34 8.09
C ASP A 430 3.56 35.43 8.74
N GLU A 431 4.88 35.24 8.76
CA GLU A 431 5.84 36.23 9.27
C GLU A 431 5.79 37.53 8.46
N PHE A 432 5.79 37.42 7.12
CA PHE A 432 5.69 38.58 6.23
C PHE A 432 4.42 39.40 6.48
N LEU A 433 3.26 38.74 6.62
CA LEU A 433 1.99 39.43 6.87
C LEU A 433 1.97 40.12 8.24
N ALA A 434 2.51 39.47 9.28
CA ALA A 434 2.60 40.07 10.61
C ALA A 434 3.50 41.33 10.60
N THR A 435 4.68 41.27 9.97
CA THR A 435 5.60 42.40 9.88
C THR A 435 5.00 43.55 9.10
N VAL A 436 4.46 43.31 7.90
CA VAL A 436 3.86 44.38 7.07
C VAL A 436 2.72 45.08 7.79
N THR A 437 1.90 44.34 8.55
CA THR A 437 0.83 44.94 9.35
C THR A 437 1.37 45.88 10.42
N HIS A 438 2.42 45.49 11.15
CA HIS A 438 3.03 46.32 12.18
C HIS A 438 3.67 47.59 11.60
N GLU A 439 4.36 47.44 10.47
CA GLU A 439 5.02 48.53 9.75
C GLU A 439 4.02 49.52 9.13
N LEU A 440 2.80 49.07 8.78
CA LEU A 440 1.73 49.96 8.32
C LEU A 440 1.01 50.66 9.49
N ARG A 441 0.83 49.98 10.63
CA ARG A 441 0.13 50.54 11.80
C ARG A 441 0.84 51.76 12.40
N THR A 442 2.17 51.69 12.52
CA THR A 442 2.98 52.71 13.19
C THR A 442 2.91 54.09 12.52
N PRO A 443 3.16 54.25 11.20
CA PRO A 443 3.04 55.54 10.55
C PRO A 443 1.59 56.05 10.54
N MET A 444 0.60 55.15 10.45
CA MET A 444 -0.80 55.54 10.47
C MET A 444 -1.26 56.11 11.81
N ASN A 445 -0.81 55.54 12.94
CA ASN A 445 -1.04 56.13 14.26
C ASN A 445 -0.40 57.51 14.38
N GLY A 446 0.76 57.74 13.76
CA GLY A 446 1.40 59.05 13.69
C GLY A 446 0.59 60.07 12.88
N VAL A 447 0.00 59.66 11.75
CA VAL A 447 -0.90 60.49 10.94
C VAL A 447 -2.16 60.84 11.72
N ILE A 448 -2.81 59.86 12.38
CA ILE A 448 -4.02 60.08 13.19
C ILE A 448 -3.71 61.04 14.36
N GLY A 449 -2.64 60.80 15.11
CA GLY A 449 -2.26 61.68 16.22
C GLY A 449 -1.94 63.11 15.77
N SER A 450 -1.33 63.27 14.58
CA SER A 450 -1.09 64.60 14.00
C SER A 450 -2.39 65.30 13.62
N LEU A 451 -3.36 64.58 13.05
CA LEU A 451 -4.68 65.10 12.71
C LEU A 451 -5.50 65.46 13.96
N GLU A 452 -5.40 64.67 15.04
CA GLU A 452 -6.02 64.99 16.33
C GLU A 452 -5.43 66.25 16.97
N LEU A 453 -4.13 66.48 16.83
CA LEU A 453 -3.48 67.71 17.31
C LEU A 453 -3.91 68.93 16.47
N ILE A 454 -3.98 68.79 15.14
CA ILE A 454 -4.44 69.86 14.23
C ILE A 454 -5.85 70.32 14.60
N LYS A 455 -6.73 69.41 15.04
CA LYS A 455 -8.07 69.74 15.54
C LYS A 455 -8.13 70.58 16.81
N THR A 456 -7.04 70.69 17.56
CA THR A 456 -7.00 71.53 18.77
C THR A 456 -6.65 73.00 18.48
N LEU A 457 -6.30 73.32 17.22
CA LEU A 457 -5.99 74.67 16.75
C LEU A 457 -7.25 75.36 16.22
N ASP A 458 -7.29 76.70 16.28
CA ASP A 458 -8.35 77.49 15.65
C ASP A 458 -8.23 77.37 14.11
N MET A 459 -9.23 76.75 13.47
CA MET A 459 -9.24 76.44 12.04
C MET A 459 -10.39 77.13 11.30
N GLY A 460 -10.14 77.52 10.05
CA GLY A 460 -11.19 77.94 9.14
C GLY A 460 -12.00 76.75 8.58
N PRO A 461 -13.22 76.97 8.07
CA PRO A 461 -14.15 75.91 7.67
C PRO A 461 -13.65 74.98 6.56
N GLU A 462 -12.82 75.47 5.62
CA GLU A 462 -12.22 74.62 4.58
C GLU A 462 -11.13 73.67 5.14
N LEU A 463 -10.32 74.15 6.09
CA LEU A 463 -9.25 73.34 6.69
C LEU A 463 -9.83 72.24 7.60
N GLU A 464 -10.95 72.52 8.26
CA GLU A 464 -11.69 71.54 9.05
C GLU A 464 -12.22 70.40 8.18
N GLN A 465 -12.76 70.71 6.99
CA GLN A 465 -13.23 69.71 6.03
C GLN A 465 -12.09 68.82 5.50
N TYR A 466 -10.93 69.39 5.16
CA TYR A 466 -9.77 68.59 4.73
C TYR A 466 -9.22 67.71 5.84
N THR A 467 -9.19 68.22 7.08
CA THR A 467 -8.71 67.47 8.25
C THR A 467 -9.66 66.31 8.58
N GLN A 468 -10.98 66.52 8.52
CA GLN A 468 -11.97 65.45 8.66
C GLN A 468 -11.83 64.39 7.56
N THR A 469 -11.60 64.79 6.31
CA THR A 469 -11.44 63.86 5.19
C THR A 469 -10.17 63.01 5.34
N ALA A 470 -9.05 63.62 5.73
CA ALA A 470 -7.79 62.93 5.97
C ALA A 470 -7.88 61.97 7.16
N GLU A 471 -8.56 62.36 8.23
CA GLU A 471 -8.78 61.51 9.40
C GLU A 471 -9.67 60.32 9.08
N GLY A 472 -10.77 60.54 8.35
CA GLY A 472 -11.63 59.47 7.85
C GLY A 472 -10.84 58.45 7.04
N SER A 473 -10.02 58.93 6.09
CA SER A 473 -9.17 58.07 5.26
C SER A 473 -8.12 57.30 6.08
N ALA A 474 -7.54 57.94 7.10
CA ALA A 474 -6.55 57.32 7.96
C ALA A 474 -7.15 56.23 8.88
N ARG A 475 -8.34 56.49 9.44
CA ARG A 475 -9.10 55.53 10.23
C ARG A 475 -9.57 54.35 9.38
N GLU A 476 -10.04 54.59 8.15
CA GLU A 476 -10.40 53.52 7.21
C GLU A 476 -9.21 52.61 6.89
N MET A 477 -8.02 53.19 6.62
CA MET A 477 -6.82 52.39 6.38
C MET A 477 -6.43 51.54 7.60
N MET A 478 -6.56 52.09 8.81
CA MET A 478 -6.34 51.34 10.06
C MET A 478 -7.35 50.20 10.25
N HIS A 479 -8.63 50.43 9.92
CA HIS A 479 -9.65 49.37 9.92
C HIS A 479 -9.29 48.25 8.94
N MET A 480 -8.80 48.59 7.74
CA MET A 480 -8.38 47.61 6.74
C MET A 480 -7.18 46.76 7.21
N VAL A 481 -6.16 47.41 7.77
CA VAL A 481 -4.96 46.73 8.32
C VAL A 481 -5.34 45.79 9.46
N ASN A 482 -6.17 46.26 10.40
CA ASN A 482 -6.66 45.44 11.51
C ASN A 482 -7.51 44.25 11.02
N GLY A 483 -8.30 44.45 9.97
CA GLY A 483 -9.08 43.37 9.34
C GLY A 483 -8.20 42.28 8.72
N ILE A 484 -7.13 42.67 8.01
CA ILE A 484 -6.15 41.72 7.45
C ILE A 484 -5.47 40.94 8.58
N LEU A 485 -5.05 41.61 9.65
CA LEU A 485 -4.44 40.95 10.80
C LEU A 485 -5.38 39.92 11.44
N ALA A 486 -6.61 40.34 11.75
CA ALA A 486 -7.61 39.46 12.34
C ALA A 486 -7.85 38.21 11.47
N LEU A 487 -7.90 38.39 10.15
CA LEU A 487 -8.03 37.28 9.22
C LEU A 487 -6.83 36.33 9.25
N THR A 488 -5.61 36.86 9.28
CA THR A 488 -4.38 36.04 9.34
C THR A 488 -4.28 35.27 10.66
N GLU A 489 -4.64 35.89 11.79
CA GLU A 489 -4.63 35.24 13.10
C GLU A 489 -5.71 34.15 13.21
N LEU A 490 -6.87 34.38 12.59
CA LEU A 490 -7.95 33.39 12.49
C LEU A 490 -7.57 32.21 11.59
N GLN A 491 -6.88 32.43 10.47
CA GLN A 491 -6.38 31.37 9.58
C GLN A 491 -5.27 30.55 10.24
N ALA A 492 -4.40 31.21 11.03
CA ALA A 492 -3.34 30.55 11.79
C ALA A 492 -3.85 29.84 13.07
N GLY A 493 -5.14 29.94 13.39
CA GLY A 493 -5.73 29.35 14.60
C GLY A 493 -5.22 29.95 15.91
N ARG A 494 -4.65 31.16 15.88
CA ARG A 494 -4.08 31.85 17.05
C ARG A 494 -5.12 32.62 17.87
N LEU A 495 -6.22 33.04 17.23
CA LEU A 495 -7.32 33.72 17.91
C LEU A 495 -8.10 32.74 18.80
N LYS A 496 -8.37 33.11 20.05
CA LYS A 496 -9.18 32.31 21.00
C LYS A 496 -10.33 33.16 21.54
N ALA A 497 -11.49 32.54 21.76
CA ALA A 497 -12.60 33.15 22.47
C ALA A 497 -12.30 33.23 23.97
N ARG A 498 -12.60 34.37 24.60
CA ARG A 498 -12.42 34.62 26.03
C ARG A 498 -13.79 34.90 26.67
N PRO A 499 -14.45 33.90 27.28
CA PRO A 499 -15.74 34.11 27.92
C PRO A 499 -15.60 34.96 29.20
N GLN A 500 -16.28 36.09 29.26
CA GLN A 500 -16.35 36.99 30.41
C GLN A 500 -17.81 37.40 30.72
N PRO A 501 -18.15 37.75 31.97
CA PRO A 501 -19.44 38.35 32.28
C PRO A 501 -19.61 39.71 31.59
N PHE A 502 -20.75 39.95 30.94
CA PHE A 502 -21.07 41.23 30.31
C PHE A 502 -22.57 41.56 30.40
N SER A 503 -22.92 42.85 30.32
CA SER A 503 -24.31 43.32 30.20
C SER A 503 -24.70 43.47 28.72
N LEU A 504 -25.84 42.89 28.35
CA LEU A 504 -26.40 43.01 27.02
C LEU A 504 -26.89 44.43 26.74
N ASN A 505 -27.48 45.11 27.72
CA ASN A 505 -27.90 46.50 27.59
C ASN A 505 -26.71 47.43 27.38
N GLU A 506 -25.63 47.30 28.16
CA GLU A 506 -24.43 48.13 27.98
C GLU A 506 -23.77 47.91 26.61
N LEU A 507 -23.74 46.66 26.14
CA LEU A 507 -23.23 46.32 24.81
C LEU A 507 -24.02 47.04 23.70
N LEU A 508 -25.35 46.92 23.71
CA LEU A 508 -26.23 47.51 22.69
C LEU A 508 -26.31 49.03 22.80
N GLN A 509 -26.33 49.56 24.03
CA GLN A 509 -26.30 51.00 24.27
C GLN A 509 -25.01 51.62 23.73
N GLY A 510 -23.86 50.99 23.96
CA GLY A 510 -22.59 51.45 23.39
C GLY A 510 -22.60 51.45 21.85
N LEU A 511 -23.21 50.44 21.21
CA LEU A 511 -23.39 50.44 19.75
C LEU A 511 -24.33 51.56 19.30
N SER A 512 -25.39 51.84 20.06
CA SER A 512 -26.32 52.93 19.78
C SER A 512 -25.68 54.31 19.88
N ASP A 513 -24.85 54.52 20.90
CA ASP A 513 -24.14 55.79 21.08
C ASP A 513 -23.11 56.03 19.96
N GLN A 514 -22.49 54.96 19.47
CA GLN A 514 -21.51 55.02 18.37
C GLN A 514 -22.17 55.25 17.00
N PHE A 515 -23.19 54.46 16.64
CA PHE A 515 -23.77 54.48 15.29
C PHE A 515 -24.98 55.40 15.15
N GLY A 516 -25.64 55.76 16.25
CA GLY A 516 -26.79 56.67 16.25
C GLY A 516 -26.51 58.04 15.60
N PRO A 517 -25.39 58.73 15.91
CA PRO A 517 -25.03 59.98 15.23
C PRO A 517 -24.86 59.83 13.70
N ALA A 518 -24.24 58.73 13.25
CA ALA A 518 -23.99 58.46 11.83
C ALA A 518 -25.28 58.09 11.07
N ALA A 519 -26.20 57.37 11.72
CA ALA A 519 -27.53 57.12 11.16
C ALA A 519 -28.34 58.42 11.05
N ARG A 520 -28.35 59.24 12.11
CA ARG A 520 -29.05 60.54 12.14
C ARG A 520 -28.53 61.54 11.12
N SER A 521 -27.22 61.57 10.85
CA SER A 521 -26.65 62.46 9.83
C SER A 521 -27.10 62.10 8.41
N LYS A 522 -27.47 60.83 8.16
CA LYS A 522 -28.13 60.36 6.94
C LYS A 522 -29.65 60.48 6.96
N GLY A 523 -30.25 60.92 8.07
CA GLY A 523 -31.70 60.96 8.25
C GLY A 523 -32.36 59.58 8.51
N LEU A 524 -31.57 58.59 8.93
CA LEU A 524 -32.05 57.24 9.25
C LEU A 524 -32.48 57.13 10.71
N GLU A 525 -33.54 56.36 10.99
CA GLU A 525 -33.92 55.96 12.34
C GLU A 525 -33.02 54.79 12.81
N PHE A 526 -32.45 54.90 14.01
CA PHE A 526 -31.65 53.83 14.62
C PHE A 526 -32.23 53.47 15.98
N SER A 527 -32.57 52.19 16.17
CA SER A 527 -33.11 51.69 17.43
C SER A 527 -32.65 50.26 17.73
N TYR A 528 -32.77 49.84 18.98
CA TYR A 528 -32.54 48.46 19.38
C TYR A 528 -33.67 47.94 20.27
N GLU A 529 -33.97 46.64 20.15
CA GLU A 529 -35.04 45.97 20.86
C GLU A 529 -34.50 44.69 21.51
N ILE A 530 -34.73 44.54 22.81
CA ILE A 530 -34.40 43.32 23.56
C ILE A 530 -35.72 42.62 23.94
N ALA A 531 -35.82 41.33 23.66
CA ALA A 531 -36.99 40.54 24.07
C ALA A 531 -37.11 40.49 25.60
N ARG A 532 -38.33 40.72 26.12
CA ARG A 532 -38.61 40.88 27.57
C ARG A 532 -38.24 39.68 28.43
N ASN A 533 -38.06 38.51 27.83
CA ASN A 533 -37.73 37.25 28.50
C ASN A 533 -36.23 37.04 28.68
N LEU A 534 -35.38 37.98 28.25
CA LEU A 534 -33.93 37.85 28.30
C LEU A 534 -33.34 38.52 29.55
N PRO A 535 -32.45 37.83 30.29
CA PRO A 535 -31.66 38.47 31.34
C PRO A 535 -30.65 39.47 30.74
N ASP A 536 -30.17 40.39 31.57
CA ASP A 536 -29.19 41.40 31.13
C ASP A 536 -27.75 40.88 31.18
N HIS A 537 -27.40 40.04 32.16
CA HIS A 537 -26.04 39.55 32.35
C HIS A 537 -25.80 38.20 31.67
N TRP A 538 -24.72 38.10 30.90
CA TRP A 538 -24.35 36.93 30.11
C TRP A 538 -22.86 36.62 30.26
N VAL A 539 -22.47 35.36 30.06
CA VAL A 539 -21.06 34.94 29.97
C VAL A 539 -20.72 34.64 28.51
N GLY A 540 -19.81 35.42 27.95
CA GLY A 540 -19.38 35.32 26.56
C GLY A 540 -18.27 36.31 26.22
N ASP A 541 -17.80 36.32 24.98
CA ASP A 541 -16.76 37.24 24.54
C ASP A 541 -17.41 38.50 23.95
N ALA A 542 -17.72 39.47 24.83
CA ALA A 542 -18.47 40.68 24.48
C ALA A 542 -17.76 41.52 23.40
N GLU A 543 -16.43 41.55 23.40
CA GLU A 543 -15.64 42.29 22.41
C GLU A 543 -15.79 41.68 21.01
N LYS A 544 -15.72 40.35 20.86
CA LYS A 544 -15.91 39.70 19.56
C LYS A 544 -17.36 39.80 19.07
N ILE A 545 -18.33 39.75 19.99
CA ILE A 545 -19.74 39.97 19.66
C ILE A 545 -19.94 41.42 19.19
N ARG A 546 -19.39 42.40 19.92
CA ARG A 546 -19.39 43.81 19.52
C ARG A 546 -18.80 43.98 18.12
N GLN A 547 -17.62 43.42 17.87
CA GLN A 547 -16.93 43.50 16.58
C GLN A 547 -17.76 42.92 15.42
N CYS A 548 -18.46 41.80 15.66
CA CYS A 548 -19.38 41.24 14.68
C CYS A 548 -20.54 42.20 14.39
N LEU A 549 -21.15 42.77 15.43
CA LEU A 549 -22.27 43.70 15.30
C LEU A 549 -21.84 45.02 14.65
N GLU A 550 -20.67 45.57 14.99
CA GLU A 550 -20.08 46.75 14.34
C GLU A 550 -19.94 46.53 12.83
N CYS A 551 -19.43 45.36 12.41
CA CYS A 551 -19.30 45.04 11.00
C CYS A 551 -20.66 44.98 10.27
N LEU A 552 -21.69 44.42 10.92
CA LEU A 552 -23.02 44.32 10.32
C LEU A 552 -23.73 45.68 10.30
N LEU A 553 -23.57 46.48 11.35
CA LEU A 553 -24.16 47.82 11.48
C LEU A 553 -23.53 48.83 10.53
N ASP A 554 -22.21 48.79 10.35
CA ASP A 554 -21.51 49.62 9.37
C ASP A 554 -22.05 49.35 7.96
N ASN A 555 -22.20 48.07 7.58
CA ASN A 555 -22.83 47.70 6.31
C ASN A 555 -24.30 48.19 6.23
N ALA A 556 -25.11 47.96 7.28
CA ALA A 556 -26.52 48.36 7.30
C ALA A 556 -26.70 49.87 7.08
N ILE A 557 -25.96 50.70 7.81
CA ILE A 557 -26.04 52.18 7.70
C ILE A 557 -25.47 52.67 6.37
N LYS A 558 -24.43 51.99 5.86
CA LYS A 558 -23.81 52.33 4.60
C LYS A 558 -24.74 52.13 3.41
N PHE A 559 -25.46 51.01 3.36
CA PHE A 559 -26.32 50.61 2.24
C PHE A 559 -27.80 50.99 2.39
N THR A 560 -28.17 51.67 3.48
CA THR A 560 -29.51 52.26 3.67
C THR A 560 -29.48 53.75 3.39
N CYS A 561 -30.38 54.22 2.51
CA CYS A 561 -30.49 55.63 2.13
C CYS A 561 -31.66 56.33 2.81
N GLU A 562 -32.78 55.64 2.99
CA GLU A 562 -34.00 56.13 3.65
C GLU A 562 -34.59 55.02 4.54
N GLY A 563 -35.34 55.39 5.57
CA GLY A 563 -35.90 54.45 6.55
C GLY A 563 -35.07 54.36 7.83
N GLY A 564 -34.70 53.14 8.21
CA GLY A 564 -33.99 52.89 9.47
C GLY A 564 -33.29 51.53 9.57
N VAL A 565 -32.50 51.40 10.64
CA VAL A 565 -31.74 50.21 11.02
C VAL A 565 -32.10 49.83 12.46
N ILE A 566 -32.46 48.57 12.67
CA ILE A 566 -32.92 48.04 13.96
C ILE A 566 -32.06 46.86 14.38
N VAL A 567 -31.57 46.87 15.63
CA VAL A 567 -30.92 45.71 16.25
C VAL A 567 -31.91 45.00 17.17
N ARG A 568 -32.35 43.80 16.80
CA ARG A 568 -33.30 43.00 17.59
C ARG A 568 -32.63 41.77 18.19
N VAL A 569 -32.60 41.69 19.51
CA VAL A 569 -32.09 40.53 20.25
C VAL A 569 -33.24 39.68 20.77
N THR A 570 -33.24 38.43 20.36
CA THR A 570 -34.22 37.41 20.77
C THR A 570 -33.49 36.20 21.33
N GLY A 571 -34.15 35.38 22.14
CA GLY A 571 -33.53 34.15 22.60
C GLY A 571 -34.49 33.18 23.22
N LYS A 572 -34.06 31.91 23.23
CA LYS A 572 -34.78 30.77 23.79
C LYS A 572 -33.80 29.87 24.54
N VAL A 573 -34.28 29.20 25.57
CA VAL A 573 -33.50 28.15 26.24
C VAL A 573 -33.35 26.98 25.26
N ALA A 574 -32.11 26.60 24.95
CA ALA A 574 -31.78 25.46 24.13
C ALA A 574 -31.89 24.16 24.96
N GLU A 575 -32.05 23.02 24.29
CA GLU A 575 -32.14 21.70 24.93
C GLU A 575 -30.90 21.36 25.78
N SER A 576 -29.77 22.00 25.50
CA SER A 576 -28.49 21.90 26.22
C SER A 576 -28.46 22.59 27.58
N GLY A 577 -29.53 23.31 27.97
CA GLY A 577 -29.57 24.12 29.19
C GLY A 577 -28.90 25.50 29.07
N ARG A 578 -28.29 25.81 27.91
CA ARG A 578 -27.77 27.14 27.55
C ARG A 578 -28.83 27.95 26.79
N TRP A 579 -28.64 29.27 26.66
CA TRP A 579 -29.54 30.12 25.88
C TRP A 579 -29.03 30.27 24.45
N ALA A 580 -29.89 29.97 23.48
CA ALA A 580 -29.66 30.32 22.09
C ALA A 580 -30.15 31.76 21.86
N LEU A 581 -29.22 32.71 21.81
CA LEU A 581 -29.46 34.11 21.48
C LEU A 581 -29.31 34.34 19.98
N ALA A 582 -30.23 35.12 19.41
CA ALA A 582 -30.19 35.58 18.03
C ALA A 582 -30.17 37.12 18.02
N PHE A 583 -29.05 37.68 17.57
CA PHE A 583 -28.89 39.10 17.30
C PHE A 583 -29.22 39.35 15.83
N ASN A 584 -30.29 40.09 15.56
CA ASN A 584 -30.75 40.40 14.22
C ASN A 584 -30.45 41.87 13.92
N VAL A 585 -29.60 42.13 12.94
CA VAL A 585 -29.40 43.46 12.39
C VAL A 585 -30.28 43.57 11.15
N ILE A 586 -31.29 44.44 11.21
CA ILE A 586 -32.32 44.59 10.19
C ILE A 586 -32.20 45.99 9.60
N ASP A 587 -32.02 46.08 8.29
CA ASP A 587 -31.98 47.33 7.53
C ASP A 587 -33.12 47.39 6.52
N SER A 588 -33.48 48.61 6.12
CA SER A 588 -34.49 48.90 5.09
C SER A 588 -33.84 49.35 3.77
N GLY A 589 -32.56 49.01 3.57
CA GLY A 589 -31.76 49.48 2.46
C GLY A 589 -32.08 48.80 1.12
N ILE A 590 -31.12 48.89 0.20
CA ILE A 590 -31.29 48.42 -1.18
C ILE A 590 -31.59 46.92 -1.31
N GLY A 591 -31.21 46.11 -0.31
CA GLY A 591 -31.25 44.66 -0.38
C GLY A 591 -30.45 44.07 -1.55
N PHE A 592 -30.39 42.76 -1.66
CA PHE A 592 -29.72 42.07 -2.77
C PHE A 592 -30.42 40.78 -3.15
N VAL A 593 -30.20 40.31 -4.39
CA VAL A 593 -30.75 39.05 -4.90
C VAL A 593 -30.10 37.89 -4.17
N HIS A 594 -30.86 36.81 -3.96
CA HIS A 594 -30.41 35.62 -3.25
C HIS A 594 -29.02 35.16 -3.74
N GLN A 595 -28.04 35.26 -2.85
CA GLN A 595 -26.65 34.91 -3.10
C GLN A 595 -26.29 33.72 -2.23
N GLU A 596 -25.58 32.74 -2.80
CA GLU A 596 -25.18 31.55 -2.03
C GLU A 596 -24.34 31.97 -0.82
N GLU A 597 -24.60 31.38 0.36
CA GLU A 597 -23.81 31.63 1.58
C GLU A 597 -22.30 31.46 1.33
N ALA A 598 -21.93 30.52 0.46
CA ALA A 598 -20.55 30.23 0.11
C ALA A 598 -19.85 31.34 -0.68
N GLU A 599 -20.58 32.26 -1.31
CA GLU A 599 -20.01 33.39 -2.06
C GLU A 599 -20.02 34.67 -1.22
N LEU A 600 -21.14 35.01 -0.55
CA LEU A 600 -21.28 36.26 0.19
C LEU A 600 -20.24 36.43 1.32
N TYR A 601 -19.81 35.33 1.92
CA TYR A 601 -18.82 35.31 3.00
C TYR A 601 -17.38 35.02 2.53
N GLN A 602 -17.10 35.00 1.21
CA GLN A 602 -15.73 34.87 0.69
C GLN A 602 -14.90 36.14 0.94
N HIS A 603 -13.59 35.95 1.11
CA HIS A 603 -12.65 37.05 1.21
C HIS A 603 -12.64 37.87 -0.09
N PHE A 604 -12.67 39.20 0.03
CA PHE A 604 -12.61 40.13 -1.10
C PHE A 604 -13.80 40.06 -2.05
N PHE A 605 -14.90 39.44 -1.63
CA PHE A 605 -16.10 39.31 -2.43
C PHE A 605 -17.00 40.55 -2.32
N GLN A 606 -17.57 40.99 -3.45
CA GLN A 606 -18.45 42.17 -3.56
C GLN A 606 -19.57 41.92 -4.57
N VAL A 607 -20.80 42.26 -4.20
CA VAL A 607 -22.02 41.87 -4.93
C VAL A 607 -22.19 42.59 -6.28
N ASP A 608 -21.65 43.80 -6.46
CA ASP A 608 -21.67 44.51 -7.75
C ASP A 608 -20.50 45.51 -7.91
N GLY A 609 -19.70 45.36 -8.96
CA GLY A 609 -18.54 46.22 -9.24
C GLY A 609 -18.88 47.65 -9.70
N SER A 610 -20.14 47.94 -10.04
CA SER A 610 -20.63 49.25 -10.52
C SER A 610 -21.03 50.22 -9.39
N MET A 611 -21.39 49.70 -8.22
CA MET A 611 -21.71 50.47 -6.99
C MET A 611 -20.46 50.97 -6.23
N THR A 612 -19.27 50.59 -6.70
CA THR A 612 -17.97 50.92 -6.10
C THR A 612 -17.59 52.41 -6.14
N ARG A 613 -18.22 53.22 -7.00
CA ARG A 613 -17.90 54.66 -7.09
C ARG A 613 -18.49 55.51 -5.95
N GLY A 614 -19.44 54.98 -5.18
CA GLY A 614 -20.13 55.72 -4.11
C GLY A 614 -19.83 55.28 -2.67
N TYR A 615 -19.48 54.01 -2.43
CA TYR A 615 -19.50 53.41 -1.09
C TYR A 615 -18.34 52.42 -0.83
N GLY A 616 -17.09 52.76 -1.20
CA GLY A 616 -15.93 51.84 -1.20
C GLY A 616 -15.70 50.97 0.06
N GLY A 617 -15.09 49.79 -0.11
CA GLY A 617 -14.68 48.86 0.97
C GLY A 617 -13.88 47.66 0.41
N LEU A 618 -13.15 46.91 1.24
CA LEU A 618 -12.30 45.78 0.81
C LEU A 618 -13.02 44.42 0.64
N GLY A 619 -14.29 44.30 1.08
CA GLY A 619 -15.02 43.02 1.03
C GLY A 619 -14.52 41.97 2.05
N ILE A 620 -13.92 42.40 3.16
CA ILE A 620 -13.34 41.48 4.18
C ILE A 620 -14.26 41.39 5.42
N GLY A 621 -15.10 42.39 5.69
CA GLY A 621 -15.88 42.50 6.93
C GLY A 621 -16.79 41.29 7.21
N LEU A 622 -17.61 40.89 6.23
CA LEU A 622 -18.51 39.74 6.38
C LEU A 622 -17.76 38.41 6.54
N ALA A 623 -16.60 38.26 5.91
CA ALA A 623 -15.73 37.09 6.06
C ALA A 623 -15.13 37.01 7.48
N ILE A 624 -14.67 38.14 8.04
CA ILE A 624 -14.21 38.22 9.45
C ILE A 624 -15.37 37.91 10.39
N CYS A 625 -16.53 38.54 10.18
CA CYS A 625 -17.72 38.32 11.01
C CYS A 625 -18.08 36.82 11.03
N ARG A 626 -18.19 36.17 9.86
CA ARG A 626 -18.48 34.73 9.79
C ARG A 626 -17.48 33.89 10.60
N ARG A 627 -16.19 34.18 10.48
CA ARG A 627 -15.15 33.42 11.15
C ARG A 627 -15.06 33.67 12.66
N LEU A 628 -15.33 34.89 13.12
CA LEU A 628 -15.47 35.22 14.54
C LEU A 628 -16.66 34.49 15.16
N VAL A 629 -17.79 34.43 14.44
CA VAL A 629 -18.99 33.74 14.90
C VAL A 629 -18.75 32.24 15.01
N GLU A 630 -18.04 31.63 14.05
CA GLU A 630 -17.59 30.25 14.14
C GLU A 630 -16.65 30.01 15.33
N LEU A 631 -15.74 30.95 15.62
CA LEU A 631 -14.85 30.89 16.79
C LEU A 631 -15.64 30.94 18.11
N LEU A 632 -16.75 31.69 18.15
CA LEU A 632 -17.67 31.75 19.30
C LEU A 632 -18.62 30.53 19.38
N GLY A 633 -18.51 29.58 18.45
CA GLY A 633 -19.40 28.41 18.39
C GLY A 633 -20.81 28.71 17.86
N GLY A 634 -20.99 29.85 17.20
CA GLY A 634 -22.26 30.32 16.64
C GLY A 634 -22.41 30.10 15.14
N ARG A 635 -23.50 30.66 14.59
CA ARG A 635 -23.78 30.68 13.15
C ARG A 635 -24.26 32.05 12.69
N LEU A 636 -23.72 32.54 11.57
CA LEU A 636 -24.17 33.78 10.91
C LEU A 636 -25.02 33.44 9.69
N THR A 637 -26.26 33.92 9.63
CA THR A 637 -27.19 33.70 8.52
C THR A 637 -27.72 35.05 8.01
N HIS A 638 -28.26 35.08 6.78
CA HIS A 638 -28.80 36.30 6.22
C HIS A 638 -30.10 36.02 5.45
N HIS A 639 -30.95 37.05 5.34
CA HIS A 639 -32.11 37.07 4.48
C HIS A 639 -32.23 38.48 3.89
N SER A 640 -32.21 38.60 2.57
CA SER A 640 -32.29 39.89 1.88
C SER A 640 -33.23 39.79 0.69
N GLN A 641 -33.94 40.88 0.40
CA GLN A 641 -34.77 41.02 -0.80
C GLN A 641 -34.52 42.40 -1.44
N PRO A 642 -34.30 42.47 -2.76
CA PRO A 642 -34.09 43.74 -3.44
C PRO A 642 -35.22 44.74 -3.17
N GLY A 643 -34.86 45.94 -2.73
CA GLY A 643 -35.76 47.05 -2.41
C GLY A 643 -36.52 46.92 -1.08
N GLN A 644 -36.30 45.86 -0.30
CA GLN A 644 -36.94 45.66 1.01
C GLN A 644 -35.93 45.58 2.17
N GLY A 645 -34.64 45.78 1.90
CA GLY A 645 -33.56 45.70 2.87
C GLY A 645 -33.05 44.29 3.15
N SER A 646 -32.23 44.18 4.20
CA SER A 646 -31.59 42.93 4.61
C SER A 646 -31.72 42.67 6.11
N GLN A 647 -31.69 41.39 6.48
CA GLN A 647 -31.59 40.93 7.85
C GLN A 647 -30.38 40.00 7.97
N PHE A 648 -29.41 40.38 8.79
CA PHE A 648 -28.31 39.52 9.20
C PHE A 648 -28.54 39.00 10.61
N GLN A 649 -28.52 37.69 10.78
CA GLN A 649 -28.80 37.00 12.04
C GLN A 649 -27.57 36.26 12.55
N LEU A 650 -27.08 36.70 13.71
CA LEU A 650 -26.03 36.08 14.49
C LEU A 650 -26.65 35.19 15.58
N LEU A 651 -26.45 33.88 15.49
CA LEU A 651 -26.90 32.88 16.45
C LEU A 651 -25.74 32.45 17.36
N LEU A 652 -25.89 32.59 18.67
CA LEU A 652 -24.88 32.23 19.68
C LEU A 652 -25.53 31.43 20.81
N GLU A 653 -24.81 30.44 21.34
CA GLU A 653 -25.18 29.77 22.59
C GLU A 653 -24.40 30.39 23.76
N LEU A 654 -25.09 31.13 24.62
CA LEU A 654 -24.49 31.78 25.79
C LEU A 654 -25.09 31.23 27.09
N GLU A 655 -24.31 31.37 28.16
CA GLU A 655 -24.76 31.08 29.52
C GLU A 655 -25.21 32.39 30.17
N SER A 656 -26.40 32.37 30.79
CA SER A 656 -26.78 33.39 31.75
C SER A 656 -26.36 32.88 33.12
N PRO A 657 -25.67 33.68 33.96
CA PRO A 657 -25.53 33.35 35.37
C PRO A 657 -26.92 33.06 35.96
N PRO A 658 -27.06 32.07 36.87
CA PRO A 658 -28.30 31.90 37.62
C PRO A 658 -28.60 33.22 38.32
N ALA A 659 -29.84 33.69 38.23
CA ALA A 659 -30.27 34.95 38.82
C ALA A 659 -29.88 34.99 40.30
N ALA A 660 -28.78 35.65 40.63
CA ALA A 660 -28.56 36.14 41.97
C ALA A 660 -29.70 37.12 42.21
N SER A 661 -30.42 36.89 43.32
CA SER A 661 -31.50 37.75 43.80
C SER A 661 -31.14 39.23 43.59
N PRO A 662 -32.10 40.09 43.21
CA PRO A 662 -31.83 41.50 42.98
C PRO A 662 -31.12 42.07 44.21
N GLN A 663 -29.81 42.30 44.10
CA GLN A 663 -29.17 43.21 45.02
C GLN A 663 -29.79 44.57 44.69
N GLU A 664 -30.42 45.14 45.70
CA GLU A 664 -30.92 46.51 45.69
C GLU A 664 -29.93 47.43 44.96
N PRO A 665 -30.41 48.45 44.22
CA PRO A 665 -29.53 49.41 43.57
C PRO A 665 -28.53 49.88 44.63
N ALA A 666 -27.25 49.62 44.38
CA ALA A 666 -26.18 50.05 45.27
C ALA A 666 -26.39 51.56 45.47
N GLN A 667 -26.87 51.93 46.67
CA GLN A 667 -27.02 53.31 47.05
C GLN A 667 -25.66 53.95 46.78
N THR A 668 -25.64 54.98 45.93
CA THR A 668 -24.46 55.84 45.73
C THR A 668 -23.85 56.08 47.10
N PRO A 669 -22.65 55.57 47.40
CA PRO A 669 -22.11 55.73 48.74
C PRO A 669 -21.97 57.23 48.97
N ALA A 670 -22.58 57.73 50.06
CA ALA A 670 -22.36 59.11 50.45
C ALA A 670 -20.85 59.33 50.56
N LEU A 671 -20.32 60.28 49.80
CA LEU A 671 -18.89 60.59 49.77
C LEU A 671 -18.47 60.94 51.20
N ALA A 672 -17.64 60.08 51.81
CA ALA A 672 -17.21 60.23 53.20
C ALA A 672 -16.08 61.28 53.35
N ARG A 673 -15.46 61.66 52.23
CA ARG A 673 -14.35 62.63 52.12
C ARG A 673 -14.48 63.42 50.83
N THR A 674 -13.88 64.59 50.79
CA THR A 674 -13.75 65.39 49.56
C THR A 674 -12.37 65.17 48.91
N PRO A 675 -12.22 65.27 47.58
CA PRO A 675 -10.94 65.07 46.90
C PRO A 675 -9.77 65.90 47.48
N GLY A 676 -10.04 67.13 47.92
CA GLY A 676 -9.03 68.03 48.50
C GLY A 676 -8.46 67.59 49.85
N GLU A 677 -9.14 66.68 50.54
CA GLU A 677 -8.69 66.08 51.80
C GLU A 677 -7.77 64.86 51.58
N CYS A 678 -7.68 64.35 50.35
CA CYS A 678 -6.93 63.16 50.01
C CYS A 678 -5.61 63.49 49.30
N VAL A 679 -4.52 62.86 49.76
CA VAL A 679 -3.19 62.97 49.16
C VAL A 679 -2.89 61.73 48.32
N VAL A 680 -2.66 61.89 47.02
CA VAL A 680 -2.26 60.82 46.09
C VAL A 680 -0.77 60.91 45.80
N LEU A 681 -0.03 59.85 46.12
CA LEU A 681 1.39 59.73 45.77
C LEU A 681 1.51 59.16 44.36
N LEU A 682 1.99 59.97 43.42
CA LEU A 682 2.23 59.63 42.04
C LEU A 682 3.69 59.24 41.84
N VAL A 683 3.94 57.99 41.44
CA VAL A 683 5.28 57.46 41.14
C VAL A 683 5.41 57.31 39.63
N GLU A 684 6.21 58.19 39.02
CA GLU A 684 6.40 58.29 37.56
C GLU A 684 7.89 58.12 37.19
N ASP A 685 8.19 57.67 35.96
CA ASP A 685 9.58 57.66 35.46
C ASP A 685 9.87 58.93 34.65
N THR A 686 11.07 59.47 34.76
CA THR A 686 11.51 60.73 34.11
C THR A 686 11.49 60.66 32.57
N ALA A 687 11.35 59.47 31.99
CA ALA A 687 11.33 59.26 30.53
C ALA A 687 9.93 59.31 29.87
N SER A 688 8.83 59.31 30.63
CA SER A 688 7.46 59.35 30.08
C SER A 688 6.75 60.65 30.44
N ASN A 689 6.17 61.35 29.45
CA ASN A 689 5.61 62.71 29.55
C ASN A 689 4.74 62.94 30.83
N PRO A 690 5.30 63.51 31.92
CA PRO A 690 4.78 63.44 33.30
C PRO A 690 3.66 64.46 33.60
N VAL A 691 3.15 65.14 32.57
CA VAL A 691 2.23 66.28 32.74
C VAL A 691 0.76 65.84 32.72
N ALA A 692 0.43 64.74 32.03
CA ALA A 692 -0.95 64.34 31.78
C ALA A 692 -1.65 63.78 33.03
N VAL A 693 -1.10 62.75 33.67
CA VAL A 693 -1.73 62.07 34.82
C VAL A 693 -1.80 62.98 36.04
N ARG A 694 -0.70 63.70 36.33
CA ARG A 694 -0.68 64.74 37.36
C ARG A 694 -1.73 65.83 37.09
N GLY A 695 -1.86 66.28 35.85
CA GLY A 695 -2.88 67.25 35.44
C GLY A 695 -4.31 66.76 35.67
N MET A 696 -4.59 65.49 35.37
CA MET A 696 -5.89 64.86 35.63
C MET A 696 -6.21 64.79 37.13
N LEU A 697 -5.25 64.36 37.97
CA LEU A 697 -5.42 64.29 39.42
C LEU A 697 -5.69 65.66 40.06
N LEU A 698 -4.96 66.70 39.62
CA LEU A 698 -5.18 68.07 40.08
C LEU A 698 -6.54 68.61 39.63
N ARG A 699 -6.97 68.31 38.40
CA ARG A 699 -8.30 68.70 37.88
C ARG A 699 -9.45 68.00 38.61
N LEU A 700 -9.21 66.80 39.13
CA LEU A 700 -10.15 66.08 40.01
C LEU A 700 -10.16 66.60 41.46
N GLY A 701 -9.27 67.53 41.80
CA GLY A 701 -9.24 68.20 43.11
C GLY A 701 -8.39 67.50 44.17
N TYR A 702 -7.60 66.49 43.82
CA TYR A 702 -6.71 65.79 44.75
C TYR A 702 -5.42 66.57 45.02
N ARG A 703 -4.85 66.39 46.22
CA ARG A 703 -3.47 66.83 46.52
C ARG A 703 -2.50 65.78 45.98
N VAL A 704 -1.55 66.17 45.14
CA VAL A 704 -0.65 65.22 44.47
C VAL A 704 0.78 65.40 44.96
N LEU A 705 1.39 64.33 45.47
CA LEU A 705 2.82 64.24 45.72
C LEU A 705 3.46 63.46 44.58
N SER A 706 4.33 64.08 43.79
CA SER A 706 4.99 63.41 42.66
C SER A 706 6.42 63.05 43.03
N VAL A 707 6.80 61.80 42.75
CA VAL A 707 8.15 61.26 42.96
C VAL A 707 8.59 60.47 41.73
N ASP A 708 9.89 60.47 41.47
CA ASP A 708 10.52 59.90 40.27
C ASP A 708 11.19 58.54 40.49
N THR A 709 11.30 58.11 41.76
CA THR A 709 11.97 56.88 42.15
C THR A 709 11.21 56.15 43.25
N GLY A 710 11.30 54.82 43.26
CA GLY A 710 10.70 53.98 44.31
C GLY A 710 11.23 54.30 45.72
N GLN A 711 12.48 54.74 45.82
CA GLN A 711 13.09 55.11 47.11
C GLN A 711 12.52 56.43 47.64
N ALA A 712 12.35 57.45 46.78
CA ALA A 712 11.65 58.68 47.15
C ALA A 712 10.18 58.41 47.51
N ALA A 713 9.53 57.45 46.86
CA ALA A 713 8.17 57.03 47.20
C ALA A 713 8.08 56.40 48.60
N ILE A 714 9.04 55.54 48.97
CA ILE A 714 9.13 54.94 50.32
C ILE A 714 9.39 56.02 51.38
N GLU A 715 10.27 56.99 51.10
CA GLU A 715 10.52 58.12 52.00
C GLU A 715 9.28 59.01 52.17
N ALA A 716 8.56 59.28 51.08
CA ALA A 716 7.31 60.04 51.11
C ALA A 716 6.24 59.35 51.99
N LEU A 717 6.08 58.03 51.84
CA LEU A 717 5.17 57.22 52.67
C LEU A 717 5.55 57.23 54.16
N ARG A 718 6.83 57.41 54.50
CA ARG A 718 7.29 57.53 55.90
C ARG A 718 7.16 58.93 56.47
N ARG A 719 7.24 59.96 55.63
CA ARG A 719 7.28 61.37 56.04
C ARG A 719 5.90 61.99 56.15
N GLU A 720 5.00 61.65 55.23
CA GLU A 720 3.69 62.29 55.08
C GLU A 720 2.58 61.25 55.02
N ARG A 721 1.38 61.64 55.45
CA ARG A 721 0.20 60.80 55.32
C ARG A 721 -0.29 60.85 53.87
N VAL A 722 -0.24 59.71 53.21
CA VAL A 722 -0.75 59.48 51.85
C VAL A 722 -2.03 58.65 51.95
N ASP A 723 -3.00 58.91 51.08
CA ASP A 723 -4.28 58.17 51.03
C ASP A 723 -4.34 57.17 49.85
N ALA A 724 -3.59 57.35 48.77
CA ALA A 724 -3.44 56.38 47.68
C ALA A 724 -2.07 56.48 46.99
N VAL A 725 -1.64 55.39 46.37
CA VAL A 725 -0.43 55.36 45.52
C VAL A 725 -0.84 55.08 44.07
N LEU A 726 -0.41 55.92 43.13
CA LEU A 726 -0.58 55.70 41.69
C LEU A 726 0.78 55.42 41.04
N LEU A 727 0.97 54.19 40.57
CA LEU A 727 2.18 53.72 39.91
C LEU A 727 2.02 53.87 38.39
N ALA A 728 2.77 54.79 37.80
CA ALA A 728 2.75 55.06 36.37
C ALA A 728 4.00 54.56 35.63
N CYS A 729 4.81 53.72 36.28
CA CYS A 729 6.06 53.14 35.79
C CYS A 729 5.90 51.71 35.23
N PRO A 730 6.84 51.23 34.38
CA PRO A 730 6.79 49.88 33.81
C PRO A 730 6.82 48.77 34.88
N LEU A 731 6.13 47.67 34.61
CA LEU A 731 6.02 46.51 35.51
C LEU A 731 7.38 45.97 35.96
N GLU A 732 8.40 45.98 35.10
CA GLU A 732 9.76 45.50 35.39
C GLU A 732 10.44 46.20 36.59
N ARG A 733 10.03 47.44 36.91
CA ARG A 733 10.53 48.16 38.09
C ARG A 733 9.75 47.82 39.36
N VAL A 734 8.52 47.33 39.23
CA VAL A 734 7.62 46.98 40.33
C VAL A 734 7.71 45.49 40.68
N ALA A 735 7.70 44.61 39.67
CA ALA A 735 7.82 43.17 39.80
C ALA A 735 9.29 42.74 39.94
N GLY A 736 9.60 42.00 41.01
CA GLY A 736 10.91 41.35 41.19
C GLY A 736 12.06 42.26 41.66
N THR A 737 11.83 43.56 41.87
CA THR A 737 12.80 44.43 42.54
C THR A 737 12.55 44.46 44.05
N SER A 738 13.63 44.44 44.85
CA SER A 738 13.53 44.54 46.32
C SER A 738 12.81 45.83 46.78
N MET A 739 12.88 46.87 45.95
CA MET A 739 12.30 48.19 46.21
C MET A 739 10.79 48.24 45.91
N GLY A 740 10.33 47.66 44.80
CA GLY A 740 8.90 47.55 44.47
C GLY A 740 8.12 46.75 45.51
N ASN A 741 8.69 45.61 45.93
CA ASN A 741 8.11 44.80 47.01
C ASN A 741 8.06 45.54 48.34
N GLN A 742 9.09 46.32 48.69
CA GLN A 742 9.08 47.14 49.91
C GLN A 742 8.00 48.23 49.87
N LEU A 743 7.81 48.89 48.72
CA LEU A 743 6.76 49.90 48.55
C LEU A 743 5.37 49.29 48.68
N LEU A 744 5.11 48.16 48.02
CA LEU A 744 3.83 47.44 48.10
C LEU A 744 3.58 46.90 49.52
N THR A 745 4.62 46.41 50.20
CA THR A 745 4.50 45.94 51.60
C THR A 745 4.16 47.10 52.54
N LEU A 746 4.81 48.26 52.39
CA LEU A 746 4.52 49.45 53.20
C LEU A 746 3.12 49.99 52.93
N ALA A 747 2.69 50.04 51.66
CA ALA A 747 1.35 50.43 51.28
C ALA A 747 0.29 49.47 51.86
N ALA A 748 0.54 48.16 51.80
CA ALA A 748 -0.33 47.14 52.40
C ALA A 748 -0.42 47.26 53.94
N CYS A 749 0.72 47.46 54.63
CA CYS A 749 0.75 47.70 56.08
C CYS A 749 -0.04 48.95 56.48
N ALA A 750 -0.04 49.98 55.62
CA ALA A 750 -0.78 51.22 55.80
C ALA A 750 -2.23 51.15 55.25
N GLN A 751 -2.65 50.01 54.71
CA GLN A 751 -3.95 49.78 54.06
C GLN A 751 -4.27 50.80 52.95
N LEU A 752 -3.25 51.21 52.19
CA LEU A 752 -3.39 52.18 51.10
C LEU A 752 -3.76 51.47 49.80
N PRO A 753 -4.76 51.98 49.04
CA PRO A 753 -5.01 51.51 47.68
C PRO A 753 -3.84 51.88 46.77
N VAL A 754 -3.37 50.89 46.00
CA VAL A 754 -2.31 51.04 45.00
C VAL A 754 -2.91 50.83 43.61
N LEU A 755 -2.93 51.87 42.78
CA LEU A 755 -3.41 51.81 41.40
C LEU A 755 -2.20 51.79 40.46
N ALA A 756 -2.18 50.91 39.46
CA ALA A 756 -1.06 50.80 38.52
C ALA A 756 -1.50 51.00 37.06
N LEU A 757 -0.69 51.72 36.27
CA LEU A 757 -0.95 52.03 34.85
C LEU A 757 -0.08 51.17 33.92
N PHE A 758 -0.70 50.42 33.01
CA PHE A 758 -0.02 49.48 32.09
C PHE A 758 -0.14 49.91 30.62
N GLY A 759 0.83 49.54 29.78
CA GLY A 759 0.83 49.86 28.34
C GLY A 759 -0.03 48.90 27.50
N SER A 760 -0.29 47.69 28.00
CA SER A 760 -1.11 46.69 27.32
C SER A 760 -1.86 45.77 28.30
N GLU A 761 -2.90 45.10 27.83
CA GLU A 761 -3.66 44.14 28.63
C GLU A 761 -2.81 42.91 29.04
N ALA A 762 -1.85 42.50 28.19
CA ALA A 762 -0.93 41.41 28.50
C ALA A 762 0.00 41.75 29.67
N GLU A 763 0.51 43.00 29.73
CA GLU A 763 1.31 43.49 30.86
C GLU A 763 0.48 43.55 32.15
N ALA A 764 -0.77 44.04 32.06
CA ALA A 764 -1.68 44.08 33.21
C ALA A 764 -2.02 42.68 33.73
N GLN A 765 -2.23 41.70 32.84
CA GLN A 765 -2.50 40.31 33.21
C GLN A 765 -1.27 39.65 33.87
N GLN A 766 -0.09 39.87 33.31
CA GLN A 766 1.16 39.39 33.90
C GLN A 766 1.36 39.99 35.31
N ALA A 767 1.05 41.27 35.50
CA ALA A 767 1.11 41.93 36.80
C ALA A 767 0.12 41.34 37.82
N ARG A 768 -1.10 40.96 37.39
CA ARG A 768 -2.11 40.31 38.25
C ARG A 768 -1.66 38.95 38.77
N GLU A 769 -0.88 38.22 37.98
CA GLU A 769 -0.39 36.89 38.35
C GLU A 769 0.91 36.92 39.16
N GLN A 770 1.70 37.99 39.04
CA GLN A 770 3.08 38.06 39.56
C GLN A 770 3.28 39.06 40.71
N VAL A 771 2.35 39.99 40.95
CA VAL A 771 2.53 41.08 41.91
C VAL A 771 1.34 41.18 42.85
N ASP A 772 1.56 40.76 44.10
CA ASP A 772 0.60 40.96 45.20
C ASP A 772 0.66 42.40 45.73
N GLY A 773 -0.51 42.95 46.09
CA GLY A 773 -0.62 44.28 46.73
C GLY A 773 -1.02 45.44 45.82
N ILE A 774 -1.25 45.21 44.52
CA ILE A 774 -1.89 46.19 43.64
C ILE A 774 -3.42 46.06 43.77
N THR A 775 -4.10 47.19 43.96
CA THR A 775 -5.54 47.27 44.21
C THR A 775 -6.36 47.39 42.92
N ASP A 776 -5.91 48.20 41.97
CA ASP A 776 -6.55 48.36 40.65
C ASP A 776 -5.52 48.49 39.52
N TYR A 777 -5.91 48.02 38.34
CA TYR A 777 -5.08 47.97 37.13
C TYR A 777 -5.76 48.80 36.04
N LEU A 778 -5.09 49.85 35.56
CA LEU A 778 -5.60 50.77 34.55
C LEU A 778 -4.70 50.72 33.30
N LEU A 779 -5.28 50.95 32.11
CA LEU A 779 -4.56 50.88 30.84
C LEU A 779 -4.21 52.29 30.32
N LYS A 780 -3.06 52.41 29.64
CA LYS A 780 -2.67 53.57 28.84
C LYS A 780 -3.19 53.37 27.39
N PRO A 781 -3.75 54.39 26.71
CA PRO A 781 -3.95 55.75 27.18
C PRO A 781 -5.05 55.84 28.24
N LEU A 782 -4.74 56.50 29.37
CA LEU A 782 -5.65 56.62 30.51
C LEU A 782 -6.75 57.63 30.20
N ARG A 783 -8.02 57.22 30.27
CA ARG A 783 -9.17 58.14 30.16
C ARG A 783 -9.42 58.83 31.50
N PHE A 784 -9.88 60.08 31.43
CA PHE A 784 -10.20 60.88 32.61
C PHE A 784 -11.28 60.23 33.50
N GLU A 785 -12.30 59.64 32.87
CA GLU A 785 -13.44 58.98 33.53
C GLU A 785 -13.00 57.72 34.30
N ASP A 786 -12.13 56.90 33.71
CA ASP A 786 -11.64 55.66 34.32
C ASP A 786 -10.82 55.96 35.59
N LEU A 787 -9.97 56.99 35.54
CA LEU A 787 -9.20 57.45 36.70
C LEU A 787 -10.12 58.03 37.79
N GLN A 788 -11.12 58.83 37.39
CA GLN A 788 -12.10 59.39 38.32
C GLN A 788 -12.88 58.30 39.04
N TYR A 789 -13.38 57.31 38.30
CA TYR A 789 -14.15 56.19 38.86
C TYR A 789 -13.33 55.41 39.89
N ALA A 790 -12.11 55.00 39.53
CA ALA A 790 -11.25 54.23 40.42
C ALA A 790 -10.90 54.99 41.71
N LEU A 791 -10.58 56.29 41.62
CA LEU A 791 -10.25 57.09 42.80
C LEU A 791 -11.46 57.36 43.69
N VAL A 792 -12.64 57.62 43.10
CA VAL A 792 -13.88 57.79 43.88
C VAL A 792 -14.19 56.53 44.68
N GLN A 793 -14.13 55.37 44.03
CA GLN A 793 -14.42 54.07 44.64
C GLN A 793 -13.42 53.69 45.75
N ARG A 794 -12.15 54.09 45.64
CA ARG A 794 -11.13 53.69 46.63
C ARG A 794 -10.90 54.71 47.74
N LEU A 795 -11.04 56.01 47.45
CA LEU A 795 -10.70 57.08 48.39
C LEU A 795 -11.91 57.76 49.02
N LEU A 796 -13.02 57.86 48.30
CA LEU A 796 -14.13 58.72 48.71
C LEU A 796 -15.34 57.95 49.23
N THR A 797 -15.45 56.65 48.95
CA THR A 797 -16.51 55.78 49.49
C THR A 797 -16.02 55.05 50.74
N GLY A 798 -16.74 55.13 51.86
CA GLY A 798 -16.33 54.53 53.14
C GLY A 798 -16.24 52.99 53.09
N HIS A 799 -15.15 52.42 53.61
CA HIS A 799 -14.93 50.98 53.68
C HIS A 799 -15.98 50.29 54.58
N SER A 800 -16.96 49.60 53.99
CA SER A 800 -17.75 48.60 54.69
C SER A 800 -16.95 47.29 54.67
N GLY A 801 -16.32 46.95 55.81
CA GLY A 801 -15.54 45.72 55.95
C GLY A 801 -16.43 44.48 55.82
N LYS A 802 -16.20 43.68 54.78
CA LYS A 802 -16.63 42.27 54.75
C LYS A 802 -15.55 41.45 55.45
N ASN A 803 -15.89 40.96 56.64
CA ASN A 803 -15.15 39.89 57.31
C ASN A 803 -15.03 38.70 56.35
N ALA A 804 -13.81 38.27 56.09
CA ALA A 804 -13.51 37.00 55.47
C ALA A 804 -13.72 35.88 56.51
N GLU A 805 -14.73 35.03 56.28
CA GLU A 805 -14.67 33.66 56.78
C GLU A 805 -13.75 32.89 55.81
N PHE A 806 -12.65 32.37 56.36
CA PHE A 806 -11.79 31.37 55.72
C PHE A 806 -12.25 29.97 56.08
#